data_AF-A0AA36J1K7-F1
#
_entry.id   AF-A0AA36J1K7-F1
#
_cell.length_a   1.000
_cell.length_b   1.000
_cell.length_c   1.000
_cell.angle_alpha   90.00
_cell.angle_beta   90.00
_cell.angle_gamma   90.00
#
_symmetry.space_group_name_H-M   'P 1'
#
loop_
_entity.id
_entity.type
_entity.pdbx_description
1 polymer ?
#
loop_
_entity_poly.entity_id
_entity_poly.type
_entity_poly.pdbx_seq_one_letter_code
_entity_poly.pdbx_strand_id
1 'polypeptide(L)'
;MAERSVLLDGCSKAFAMTGWRLGFGLFPAELVEPARNLAINSWTCVPPFVAAAAVTALQSPEADFEYMRLEYAARRDLVFERLANLKGFSIAVRPAGAMYLLANVTGTGLSSRDFAEKLLEEEGVALLDGKYFGAAGDGLVRISFAQSREILAEGCASWRVSGDAPSRSASRGSSFGCLNEFHVSERVLAEQEKKLQACWVAAPDPEIVLKLPVLVVYVLDEGQLRTGKFRAKFLLQSLAACKANLQLVGSDLLIRLGRPEEVLPRLLAEGSVLVTQEEPTFEEQATDRALQTGLAVAENMRWEYVWGATLIHKDDLPFQADLKDMPDVFTAFKNQVAPELKCACNQVPPDYRDAPKAETALNIRRCLAPLGFGSLPLPALDFGFLPCWSDLSFGESESEPELPFGIAGGESAGQRRLEEFMGSPMARYAESKNNMLALDASSKLSPWLANGSLSPRRVFEALRRREAEISADAATYWFTFALLVRDFFHFMAKKQGRRIFLEGGVIGKRLAWKGGDREFQLWQQGQTGFPLVDANMREMATTGWMSNRGRQNVASFLIWDLQVDWRRGADWFERCLLDYDVASNWCNWVAAAELTGGRVNRFNVVKQSRQYDPEGEYLRRWLPELRELPAEWIHEPWRREGSKLSAYPPPCVPLEAPKDSEWEPGIQIRPHGS
;
A
#
# COMPACT_ATOMS: atom_id res chain seq x y z
N MET A 1 -22.63 -33.51 41.76
CA MET A 1 -22.66 -32.07 41.42
C MET A 1 -23.15 -31.85 40.00
N ALA A 2 -22.57 -32.51 38.98
CA ALA A 2 -22.95 -32.39 37.56
C ALA A 2 -24.46 -32.26 37.27
N GLU A 3 -25.30 -33.09 37.86
CA GLU A 3 -26.78 -33.06 37.69
C GLU A 3 -27.46 -31.73 38.07
N ARG A 4 -26.77 -30.85 38.82
CA ARG A 4 -27.24 -29.51 39.21
C ARG A 4 -26.30 -28.40 38.77
N SER A 5 -25.41 -28.69 37.81
CA SER A 5 -24.42 -27.74 37.30
C SER A 5 -24.73 -27.37 35.86
N VAL A 6 -24.93 -26.09 35.61
CA VAL A 6 -24.91 -25.51 34.26
C VAL A 6 -23.53 -24.89 34.04
N LEU A 7 -22.85 -25.26 32.96
CA LEU A 7 -21.63 -24.58 32.51
C LEU A 7 -22.00 -23.74 31.28
N LEU A 8 -21.64 -22.46 31.29
CA LEU A 8 -21.73 -21.57 30.13
C LEU A 8 -20.31 -21.12 29.79
N ASP A 9 -19.92 -21.23 28.53
CA ASP A 9 -18.57 -20.88 28.07
C ASP A 9 -18.60 -20.30 26.64
N GLY A 10 -17.47 -19.77 26.18
CA GLY A 10 -17.35 -19.01 24.93
C GLY A 10 -16.18 -19.46 24.06
N CYS A 11 -16.43 -19.61 22.76
CA CYS A 11 -15.39 -19.94 21.79
C CYS A 11 -14.30 -18.84 21.70
N SER A 12 -14.59 -17.62 22.17
CA SER A 12 -13.71 -16.45 22.06
C SER A 12 -12.42 -16.49 22.86
N LYS A 13 -12.22 -17.43 23.79
CA LYS A 13 -10.96 -17.57 24.55
C LYS A 13 -10.35 -18.96 24.43
N ALA A 14 -11.15 -20.02 24.58
CA ALA A 14 -10.66 -21.38 24.39
C ALA A 14 -10.13 -21.64 22.97
N PHE A 15 -10.74 -21.03 21.95
CA PHE A 15 -10.49 -21.33 20.53
C PHE A 15 -10.04 -20.11 19.72
N ALA A 16 -9.56 -19.05 20.38
CA ALA A 16 -9.16 -17.77 19.76
C ALA A 16 -10.22 -17.05 18.88
N MET A 17 -11.50 -17.48 18.88
CA MET A 17 -12.60 -16.90 18.10
C MET A 17 -13.10 -15.55 18.67
N THR A 18 -12.15 -14.64 18.95
CA THR A 18 -12.42 -13.34 19.56
C THR A 18 -13.22 -12.47 18.59
N GLY A 19 -14.36 -11.94 19.02
CA GLY A 19 -15.23 -11.13 18.16
C GLY A 19 -16.35 -11.89 17.44
N TRP A 20 -16.31 -13.23 17.40
CA TRP A 20 -17.33 -14.08 16.76
C TRP A 20 -18.65 -14.17 17.55
N ARG A 21 -18.67 -13.64 18.79
CA ARG A 21 -19.85 -13.51 19.68
C ARG A 21 -20.67 -14.79 19.87
N LEU A 22 -20.01 -15.94 19.90
CA LEU A 22 -20.63 -17.23 20.17
C LEU A 22 -20.20 -17.81 21.52
N GLY A 23 -21.17 -18.40 22.22
CA GLY A 23 -20.93 -19.29 23.35
C GLY A 23 -21.82 -20.53 23.29
N PHE A 24 -21.51 -21.49 24.15
CA PHE A 24 -22.20 -22.75 24.30
C PHE A 24 -22.52 -23.01 25.77
N GLY A 25 -23.47 -23.90 26.03
CA GLY A 25 -23.86 -24.27 27.38
C GLY A 25 -24.04 -25.77 27.53
N LEU A 26 -23.51 -26.32 28.61
CA LEU A 26 -23.73 -27.69 29.05
C LEU A 26 -24.73 -27.66 30.20
N PHE A 27 -25.87 -28.34 30.01
CA PHE A 27 -27.00 -28.34 30.94
C PHE A 27 -27.32 -29.78 31.37
N PRO A 28 -27.85 -29.98 32.60
CA PRO A 28 -28.57 -31.21 32.94
C PRO A 28 -29.67 -31.48 31.91
N ALA A 29 -29.91 -32.75 31.57
CA ALA A 29 -30.80 -33.13 30.46
C ALA A 29 -32.21 -32.52 30.56
N GLU A 30 -32.75 -32.44 31.78
CA GLU A 30 -34.04 -31.81 32.10
C GLU A 30 -34.11 -30.29 31.84
N LEU A 31 -32.96 -29.59 31.77
CA LEU A 31 -32.86 -28.16 31.53
C LEU A 31 -32.53 -27.79 30.07
N VAL A 32 -32.12 -28.76 29.23
CA VAL A 32 -31.76 -28.52 27.82
C VAL A 32 -32.94 -27.93 27.02
N GLU A 33 -34.13 -28.52 27.16
CA GLU A 33 -35.34 -28.06 26.48
C GLU A 33 -35.80 -26.67 26.95
N PRO A 34 -35.95 -26.39 28.26
CA PRO A 34 -36.18 -25.04 28.78
C PRO A 34 -35.15 -24.00 28.29
N ALA A 35 -33.85 -24.34 28.31
CA ALA A 35 -32.78 -23.44 27.87
C ALA A 35 -32.85 -23.16 26.36
N ARG A 36 -33.14 -24.18 25.53
CA ARG A 36 -33.33 -24.02 24.08
C ARG A 36 -34.53 -23.11 23.79
N ASN A 37 -35.64 -23.31 24.49
CA ASN A 37 -36.84 -22.48 24.31
C ASN A 37 -36.59 -21.03 24.71
N LEU A 38 -35.86 -20.77 25.81
CA LEU A 38 -35.44 -19.42 26.18
C LEU A 38 -34.54 -18.80 25.10
N ALA A 39 -33.54 -19.55 24.61
CA ALA A 39 -32.60 -19.11 23.58
C ALA A 39 -33.32 -18.70 22.28
N ILE A 40 -34.18 -19.56 21.73
CA ILE A 40 -34.94 -19.29 20.48
C ILE A 40 -35.83 -18.05 20.60
N ASN A 41 -36.35 -17.75 21.80
CA ASN A 41 -37.17 -16.55 22.05
C ASN A 41 -36.34 -15.31 22.45
N SER A 42 -35.03 -15.44 22.66
CA SER A 42 -34.14 -14.33 23.07
C SER A 42 -33.24 -13.82 21.95
N TRP A 43 -32.92 -14.65 20.97
CA TRP A 43 -32.08 -14.29 19.81
C TRP A 43 -32.45 -15.11 18.57
N THR A 44 -32.47 -14.46 17.40
CA THR A 44 -33.02 -15.01 16.16
C THR A 44 -32.32 -16.28 15.67
N CYS A 45 -30.99 -16.22 15.49
CA CYS A 45 -30.16 -17.34 15.08
C CYS A 45 -28.67 -16.99 15.18
N VAL A 46 -27.81 -18.00 15.26
CA VAL A 46 -26.36 -17.88 15.01
C VAL A 46 -26.12 -17.93 13.49
N PRO A 47 -25.28 -17.07 12.90
CA PRO A 47 -24.94 -17.16 11.48
C PRO A 47 -24.35 -18.53 11.12
N PRO A 48 -24.74 -19.18 10.01
CA PRO A 48 -24.34 -20.56 9.72
C PRO A 48 -22.81 -20.80 9.71
N PHE A 49 -22.02 -19.85 9.19
CA PHE A 49 -20.56 -19.95 9.18
C PHE A 49 -19.94 -19.86 10.59
N VAL A 50 -20.53 -19.06 11.49
CA VAL A 50 -20.11 -18.95 12.90
C VAL A 50 -20.40 -20.25 13.64
N ALA A 51 -21.56 -20.86 13.38
CA ALA A 51 -21.91 -22.17 13.93
C ALA A 51 -20.98 -23.27 13.41
N ALA A 52 -20.69 -23.30 12.10
CA ALA A 52 -19.78 -24.27 11.50
C ALA A 52 -18.35 -24.17 12.06
N ALA A 53 -17.79 -22.95 12.12
CA ALA A 53 -16.45 -22.72 12.68
C ALA A 53 -16.36 -23.14 14.16
N ALA A 54 -17.42 -22.95 14.94
CA ALA A 54 -17.47 -23.35 16.33
C ALA A 54 -17.63 -24.87 16.54
N VAL A 55 -18.37 -25.55 15.65
CA VAL A 55 -18.41 -27.02 15.64
C VAL A 55 -17.02 -27.59 15.35
N THR A 56 -16.31 -27.04 14.36
CA THR A 56 -14.91 -27.42 14.08
C THR A 56 -14.03 -27.19 15.31
N ALA A 57 -14.09 -26.00 15.92
CA ALA A 57 -13.29 -25.67 17.10
C ALA A 57 -13.58 -26.58 18.32
N LEU A 58 -14.84 -26.97 18.53
CA LEU A 58 -15.23 -27.93 19.58
C LEU A 58 -14.84 -29.39 19.27
N GLN A 59 -14.49 -29.70 18.01
CA GLN A 59 -14.07 -31.02 17.55
C GLN A 59 -12.55 -31.14 17.32
N SER A 60 -11.82 -30.02 17.31
CA SER A 60 -10.37 -29.98 17.18
C SER A 60 -9.65 -30.74 18.31
N PRO A 61 -8.57 -31.47 18.00
CA PRO A 61 -7.72 -32.09 19.02
C PRO A 61 -7.17 -31.10 20.05
N GLU A 62 -7.07 -31.52 21.31
CA GLU A 62 -6.50 -30.72 22.42
C GLU A 62 -5.06 -30.23 22.12
N ALA A 63 -4.30 -30.99 21.32
CA ALA A 63 -2.96 -30.65 20.88
C ALA A 63 -2.88 -29.32 20.09
N ASP A 64 -3.91 -28.97 19.32
CA ASP A 64 -3.96 -27.73 18.53
C ASP A 64 -4.01 -26.49 19.47
N PHE A 65 -4.63 -26.66 20.65
CA PHE A 65 -4.77 -25.62 21.66
C PHE A 65 -3.60 -25.58 22.64
N GLU A 66 -2.90 -26.70 22.88
CA GLU A 66 -1.70 -26.73 23.71
C GLU A 66 -0.58 -25.86 23.15
N TYR A 67 -0.35 -25.86 21.83
CA TYR A 67 0.61 -24.94 21.20
C TYR A 67 0.24 -23.47 21.48
N MET A 68 -1.03 -23.12 21.29
CA MET A 68 -1.54 -21.77 21.55
C MET A 68 -1.35 -21.38 23.03
N ARG A 69 -1.65 -22.30 23.97
CA ARG A 69 -1.50 -22.09 25.41
C ARG A 69 -0.04 -21.85 25.81
N LEU A 70 0.89 -22.63 25.26
CA LEU A 70 2.34 -22.47 25.48
C LEU A 70 2.85 -21.14 24.92
N GLU A 71 2.39 -20.74 23.73
CA GLU A 71 2.78 -19.48 23.09
C GLU A 71 2.31 -18.26 23.89
N TYR A 72 1.04 -18.23 24.32
CA TYR A 72 0.53 -17.16 25.18
C TYR A 72 1.17 -17.14 26.57
N ALA A 73 1.55 -18.30 27.13
CA ALA A 73 2.32 -18.36 28.37
C ALA A 73 3.71 -17.71 28.21
N ALA A 74 4.42 -18.00 27.11
CA ALA A 74 5.73 -17.41 26.84
C ALA A 74 5.65 -15.89 26.57
N ARG A 75 4.63 -15.41 25.84
CA ARG A 75 4.37 -13.98 25.62
C ARG A 75 4.07 -13.24 26.93
N ARG A 76 3.22 -13.81 27.78
CA ARG A 76 2.95 -13.32 29.13
C ARG A 76 4.25 -13.18 29.92
N ASP A 77 5.08 -14.22 29.89
CA ASP A 77 6.28 -14.31 30.73
C ASP A 77 7.33 -13.29 30.30
N LEU A 78 7.55 -13.12 28.99
CA LEU A 78 8.41 -12.09 28.44
C LEU A 78 7.98 -10.67 28.87
N VAL A 79 6.69 -10.35 28.82
CA VAL A 79 6.18 -9.03 29.22
C VAL A 79 6.24 -8.88 30.75
N PHE A 80 5.82 -9.90 31.51
CA PHE A 80 5.84 -9.87 32.97
C PHE A 80 7.26 -9.68 33.52
N GLU A 81 8.24 -10.44 33.03
CA GLU A 81 9.63 -10.37 33.47
C GLU A 81 10.29 -9.03 33.13
N ARG A 82 10.00 -8.46 31.96
CA ARG A 82 10.49 -7.11 31.60
C ARG A 82 9.91 -6.05 32.53
N LEU A 83 8.59 -6.04 32.71
CA LEU A 83 7.89 -5.00 33.48
C LEU A 83 8.10 -5.11 35.00
N ALA A 84 8.23 -6.33 35.55
CA ALA A 84 8.49 -6.54 36.97
C ALA A 84 9.82 -5.95 37.45
N ASN A 85 10.76 -5.72 36.52
CA ASN A 85 12.08 -5.13 36.80
C ASN A 85 12.14 -3.61 36.52
N LEU A 86 11.06 -2.97 36.04
CA LEU A 86 11.05 -1.53 35.75
C LEU A 86 10.67 -0.70 36.98
N LYS A 87 11.48 0.32 37.27
CA LYS A 87 11.21 1.29 38.36
C LYS A 87 9.92 2.06 38.07
N GLY A 88 9.01 2.07 39.05
CA GLY A 88 7.72 2.76 38.99
C GLY A 88 6.54 1.86 38.61
N PHE A 89 6.80 0.59 38.24
CA PHE A 89 5.78 -0.40 37.93
C PHE A 89 5.59 -1.41 39.07
N SER A 90 4.39 -1.96 39.20
CA SER A 90 4.19 -3.21 39.94
C SER A 90 3.05 -4.03 39.33
N ILE A 91 3.19 -5.36 39.34
CA ILE A 91 2.17 -6.29 38.86
C ILE A 91 1.78 -7.18 40.04
N ALA A 92 0.59 -6.96 40.60
CA ALA A 92 0.16 -7.63 41.83
C ALA A 92 -0.09 -9.15 41.65
N VAL A 93 -0.47 -9.60 40.45
CA VAL A 93 -0.78 -10.99 40.13
C VAL A 93 -0.27 -11.34 38.74
N ARG A 94 0.54 -12.41 38.62
CA ARG A 94 0.95 -12.99 37.32
C ARG A 94 -0.27 -13.69 36.69
N PRO A 95 -0.70 -13.34 35.46
CA PRO A 95 -1.90 -13.94 34.88
C PRO A 95 -1.77 -15.45 34.63
N ALA A 96 -2.74 -16.25 35.08
CA ALA A 96 -2.71 -17.70 34.85
C ALA A 96 -3.21 -18.12 33.44
N GLY A 97 -4.20 -17.41 32.88
CA GLY A 97 -4.88 -17.79 31.64
C GLY A 97 -5.60 -16.64 30.91
N ALA A 98 -5.05 -15.42 30.99
CA ALA A 98 -5.53 -14.27 30.24
C ALA A 98 -4.52 -13.88 29.15
N MET A 99 -4.94 -13.13 28.14
CA MET A 99 -4.07 -12.49 27.12
C MET A 99 -3.64 -11.06 27.51
N TYR A 100 -3.92 -10.68 28.77
CA TYR A 100 -3.71 -9.34 29.30
C TYR A 100 -3.11 -9.41 30.70
N LEU A 101 -2.36 -8.37 31.07
CA LEU A 101 -2.02 -8.08 32.46
C LEU A 101 -2.39 -6.65 32.82
N LEU A 102 -2.63 -6.40 34.11
CA LEU A 102 -2.79 -5.07 34.68
C LEU A 102 -1.49 -4.72 35.39
N ALA A 103 -0.83 -3.66 34.94
CA ALA A 103 0.34 -3.10 35.59
C ALA A 103 -0.08 -1.81 36.33
N ASN A 104 0.27 -1.70 37.60
CA ASN A 104 0.15 -0.45 38.34
C ASN A 104 1.31 0.47 37.95
N VAL A 105 0.98 1.69 37.53
CA VAL A 105 1.93 2.73 37.08
C VAL A 105 2.00 3.94 38.02
N THR A 106 1.33 3.93 39.17
CA THR A 106 1.35 5.09 40.10
C THR A 106 2.76 5.43 40.60
N GLY A 107 3.68 4.46 40.61
CA GLY A 107 5.08 4.67 40.94
C GLY A 107 5.87 5.48 39.89
N THR A 108 5.28 5.77 38.73
CA THR A 108 5.85 6.68 37.72
C THR A 108 5.54 8.15 37.98
N GLY A 109 4.58 8.45 38.87
CA GLY A 109 4.08 9.81 39.15
C GLY A 109 3.06 10.35 38.15
N LEU A 110 2.72 9.58 37.10
CA LEU A 110 1.67 9.91 36.13
C LEU A 110 0.35 9.19 36.45
N SER A 111 -0.78 9.71 35.96
CA SER A 111 -2.02 8.93 35.96
C SER A 111 -1.96 7.81 34.91
N SER A 112 -2.79 6.78 35.04
CA SER A 112 -2.88 5.67 34.08
C SER A 112 -3.21 6.15 32.66
N ARG A 113 -3.99 7.23 32.54
CA ARG A 113 -4.32 7.86 31.26
C ARG A 113 -3.13 8.62 30.68
N ASP A 114 -2.54 9.54 31.45
CA ASP A 114 -1.42 10.37 30.96
C ASP A 114 -0.22 9.51 30.59
N PHE A 115 0.02 8.43 31.34
CA PHE A 115 1.04 7.43 31.02
C PHE A 115 0.77 6.74 29.68
N ALA A 116 -0.48 6.31 29.42
CA ALA A 116 -0.84 5.64 28.17
C ALA A 116 -0.82 6.57 26.96
N GLU A 117 -1.27 7.83 27.12
CA GLU A 117 -1.20 8.85 26.06
C GLU A 117 0.25 9.23 25.75
N LYS A 118 1.08 9.49 26.77
CA LYS A 118 2.51 9.80 26.59
C LYS A 118 3.29 8.68 25.90
N LEU A 119 3.07 7.43 26.31
CA LEU A 119 3.76 6.27 25.73
C LEU A 119 3.34 6.02 24.27
N LEU A 120 2.10 6.35 23.91
CA LEU A 120 1.63 6.32 22.52
C LEU A 120 2.28 7.43 21.68
N GLU A 121 2.38 8.66 22.20
CA GLU A 121 2.92 9.81 21.46
C GLU A 121 4.45 9.78 21.31
N GLU A 122 5.19 9.42 22.37
CA GLU A 122 6.66 9.45 22.37
C GLU A 122 7.28 8.15 21.82
N GLU A 123 6.73 6.99 22.20
CA GLU A 123 7.32 5.68 21.94
C GLU A 123 6.46 4.79 21.01
N GLY A 124 5.28 5.26 20.58
CA GLY A 124 4.39 4.53 19.66
C GLY A 124 3.66 3.31 20.27
N VAL A 125 3.68 3.12 21.60
CA VAL A 125 3.10 1.95 22.25
C VAL A 125 1.72 2.27 22.84
N ALA A 126 0.67 1.76 22.19
CA ALA A 126 -0.71 1.94 22.64
C ALA A 126 -1.07 1.04 23.85
N LEU A 127 -1.47 1.67 24.96
CA LEU A 127 -2.00 1.01 26.16
C LEU A 127 -3.44 1.47 26.45
N LEU A 128 -4.16 0.72 27.29
CA LEU A 128 -5.51 1.08 27.71
C LEU A 128 -5.57 1.42 29.21
N ASP A 129 -6.13 2.57 29.55
CA ASP A 129 -6.39 2.99 30.93
C ASP A 129 -7.26 1.96 31.68
N GLY A 130 -6.82 1.56 32.87
CA GLY A 130 -7.56 0.65 33.74
C GLY A 130 -8.94 1.17 34.15
N LYS A 131 -9.17 2.49 34.15
CA LYS A 131 -10.48 3.09 34.48
C LYS A 131 -11.62 2.65 33.56
N TYR A 132 -11.32 2.22 32.33
CA TYR A 132 -12.33 1.63 31.43
C TYR A 132 -12.92 0.31 31.96
N PHE A 133 -12.32 -0.29 32.99
CA PHE A 133 -12.80 -1.49 33.69
C PHE A 133 -13.42 -1.19 35.08
N GLY A 134 -13.66 0.09 35.37
CA GLY A 134 -14.27 0.56 36.61
C GLY A 134 -13.28 1.25 37.57
N ALA A 135 -13.80 1.79 38.67
CA ALA A 135 -13.04 2.61 39.61
C ALA A 135 -11.83 1.89 40.25
N ALA A 136 -11.88 0.56 40.39
CA ALA A 136 -10.77 -0.24 40.89
C ALA A 136 -9.57 -0.33 39.91
N GLY A 137 -9.72 0.16 38.67
CA GLY A 137 -8.64 0.26 37.69
C GLY A 137 -7.87 1.58 37.71
N ASP A 138 -8.13 2.49 38.65
CA ASP A 138 -7.36 3.74 38.79
C ASP A 138 -5.87 3.42 39.06
N GLY A 139 -4.98 4.14 38.37
CA GLY A 139 -3.54 3.92 38.44
C GLY A 139 -3.04 2.64 37.77
N LEU A 140 -3.92 1.83 37.15
CA LEU A 140 -3.55 0.64 36.39
C LEU A 140 -3.60 0.91 34.88
N VAL A 141 -2.73 0.27 34.12
CA VAL A 141 -2.85 0.15 32.65
C VAL A 141 -3.00 -1.32 32.26
N ARG A 142 -3.89 -1.58 31.29
CA ARG A 142 -4.11 -2.91 30.74
C ARG A 142 -3.22 -3.12 29.51
N ILE A 143 -2.31 -4.07 29.63
CA ILE A 143 -1.31 -4.41 28.61
C ILE A 143 -1.74 -5.70 27.93
N SER A 144 -1.76 -5.70 26.61
CA SER A 144 -2.09 -6.87 25.77
C SER A 144 -0.81 -7.57 25.32
N PHE A 145 -0.72 -8.88 25.54
CA PHE A 145 0.36 -9.72 25.03
C PHE A 145 -0.12 -10.68 23.93
N ALA A 146 -1.11 -10.24 23.14
CA ALA A 146 -1.56 -10.93 21.93
C ALA A 146 -0.69 -10.67 20.69
N GLN A 147 0.28 -9.75 20.76
CA GLN A 147 1.27 -9.51 19.70
C GLN A 147 2.40 -10.56 19.69
N SER A 148 3.26 -10.53 18.69
CA SER A 148 4.45 -11.41 18.62
C SER A 148 5.43 -11.12 19.75
N ARG A 149 6.31 -12.07 20.07
CA ARG A 149 7.28 -11.94 21.17
C ARG A 149 8.28 -10.80 20.93
N GLU A 150 8.57 -10.49 19.67
CA GLU A 150 9.51 -9.48 19.21
C GLU A 150 8.91 -8.09 19.34
N ILE A 151 7.67 -7.88 18.88
CA ILE A 151 6.91 -6.63 19.08
C ILE A 151 6.72 -6.37 20.58
N LEU A 152 6.48 -7.42 21.38
CA LEU A 152 6.41 -7.29 22.84
C LEU A 152 7.78 -6.98 23.48
N ALA A 153 8.87 -7.50 22.93
CA ALA A 153 10.23 -7.23 23.42
C ALA A 153 10.68 -5.80 23.10
N GLU A 154 10.50 -5.36 21.85
CA GLU A 154 10.73 -3.98 21.40
C GLU A 154 9.83 -3.01 22.16
N GLY A 155 8.53 -3.31 22.16
CA GLY A 155 7.50 -2.54 22.84
C GLY A 155 7.75 -2.38 24.33
N CYS A 156 8.37 -3.36 25.01
CA CYS A 156 8.79 -3.21 26.42
C CYS A 156 10.19 -2.56 26.59
N ALA A 157 11.02 -2.52 25.55
CA ALA A 157 12.37 -1.95 25.61
C ALA A 157 12.40 -0.41 25.49
N SER A 158 11.36 0.19 24.92
CA SER A 158 11.16 1.64 24.87
C SER A 158 10.76 2.26 26.23
N TRP A 159 10.46 1.46 27.26
CA TRP A 159 9.88 1.95 28.52
C TRP A 159 10.93 2.57 29.45
N ARG A 160 11.44 3.74 29.07
CA ARG A 160 12.38 4.55 29.85
C ARG A 160 11.64 5.60 30.66
N VAL A 161 11.27 5.27 31.90
CA VAL A 161 10.71 6.27 32.84
C VAL A 161 11.79 7.33 33.12
N SER A 162 11.51 8.54 32.66
CA SER A 162 12.42 9.69 32.70
C SER A 162 12.60 10.16 34.16
N GLY A 163 13.67 9.69 34.82
CA GLY A 163 14.01 10.06 36.20
C GLY A 163 15.24 10.95 36.36
N ASP A 164 16.13 10.97 35.35
CA ASP A 164 17.35 11.77 35.36
C ASP A 164 17.31 12.85 34.27
N ALA A 165 17.64 14.08 34.66
CA ALA A 165 17.61 15.28 33.81
C ALA A 165 18.79 15.31 32.80
N PRO A 166 18.72 16.11 31.72
CA PRO A 166 19.52 15.86 30.52
C PRO A 166 20.97 16.34 30.61
N SER A 167 21.92 15.50 30.20
CA SER A 167 23.30 15.90 29.92
C SER A 167 23.71 15.61 28.47
N ARG A 168 24.20 16.67 27.82
CA ARG A 168 24.68 16.76 26.43
C ARG A 168 25.49 15.56 25.90
N SER A 169 25.19 15.22 24.66
CA SER A 169 26.11 14.80 23.59
C SER A 169 27.56 14.44 23.99
N ALA A 170 27.86 13.15 24.02
CA ALA A 170 29.23 12.63 23.94
C ALA A 170 29.32 11.65 22.75
N SER A 171 29.31 12.18 21.54
CA SER A 171 29.58 11.41 20.32
C SER A 171 31.07 11.01 20.25
N ARG A 172 31.39 9.82 20.73
CA ARG A 172 32.51 8.99 20.25
C ARG A 172 31.89 7.68 19.74
N GLY A 173 32.03 7.25 18.48
CA GLY A 173 32.86 7.76 17.38
C GLY A 173 34.05 6.86 17.11
N SER A 174 33.96 6.08 16.01
CA SER A 174 34.95 5.15 15.43
C SER A 174 35.38 3.96 16.31
N SER A 175 35.89 2.82 15.81
CA SER A 175 36.52 2.47 14.50
C SER A 175 36.34 0.95 14.22
N PHE A 176 35.83 0.50 13.06
CA PHE A 176 36.43 0.32 11.72
C PHE A 176 37.25 -0.96 11.47
N GLY A 177 36.92 -1.67 10.39
CA GLY A 177 37.83 -2.47 9.54
C GLY A 177 37.87 -4.01 9.75
N CYS A 178 38.20 -4.85 8.74
CA CYS A 178 38.37 -4.58 7.30
C CYS A 178 38.60 -5.86 6.45
N LEU A 179 38.27 -5.80 5.13
CA LEU A 179 38.95 -6.46 3.97
C LEU A 179 38.89 -8.00 3.81
N ASN A 180 38.91 -8.63 2.60
CA ASN A 180 39.20 -8.25 1.19
C ASN A 180 38.07 -8.81 0.26
N GLU A 181 37.55 -8.13 -0.78
CA GLU A 181 38.07 -7.92 -2.16
C GLU A 181 38.28 -9.17 -3.04
N PHE A 182 37.48 -9.31 -4.11
CA PHE A 182 37.91 -9.55 -5.51
C PHE A 182 36.78 -9.20 -6.51
N HIS A 183 37.12 -9.07 -7.79
CA HIS A 183 36.38 -8.33 -8.84
C HIS A 183 35.58 -9.19 -9.85
N VAL A 184 34.79 -8.49 -10.67
CA VAL A 184 34.22 -8.86 -12.00
C VAL A 184 32.79 -9.42 -12.02
N SER A 185 31.99 -8.66 -12.77
CA SER A 185 30.75 -8.91 -13.55
C SER A 185 30.39 -10.36 -13.94
N GLU A 186 29.16 -10.68 -14.38
CA GLU A 186 28.15 -9.83 -15.03
C GLU A 186 26.71 -10.35 -14.85
N ARG A 187 25.75 -9.47 -15.14
CA ARG A 187 24.29 -9.65 -15.10
C ARG A 187 23.78 -10.91 -15.82
N VAL A 188 22.65 -11.45 -15.34
CA VAL A 188 21.31 -11.48 -16.02
C VAL A 188 20.31 -12.28 -15.15
N LEU A 189 19.01 -12.09 -15.39
CA LEU A 189 17.82 -12.62 -14.68
C LEU A 189 17.33 -11.80 -13.48
N ALA A 190 16.73 -10.65 -13.80
CA ALA A 190 15.85 -9.89 -12.93
C ALA A 190 14.71 -9.26 -13.74
N GLU A 191 13.53 -9.90 -13.81
CA GLU A 191 12.26 -9.20 -14.12
C GLU A 191 11.00 -10.06 -13.85
N GLN A 192 10.46 -9.95 -12.63
CA GLN A 192 9.13 -9.37 -12.35
C GLN A 192 9.24 -8.51 -11.06
N GLU A 193 8.17 -7.81 -10.56
CA GLU A 193 7.82 -7.66 -9.10
C GLU A 193 7.08 -6.34 -8.53
N LYS A 194 7.05 -6.01 -7.18
CA LYS A 194 5.99 -5.55 -6.14
C LYS A 194 5.21 -4.30 -6.43
N LYS A 195 3.89 -4.43 -6.54
CA LYS A 195 3.29 -4.59 -7.88
C LYS A 195 3.11 -6.04 -8.41
N LEU A 196 4.13 -6.89 -8.27
CA LEU A 196 4.12 -8.35 -8.39
C LEU A 196 5.25 -9.09 -7.54
N GLN A 197 6.02 -8.49 -6.58
CA GLN A 197 6.90 -9.11 -5.51
C GLN A 197 5.95 -9.68 -4.47
N ALA A 198 5.21 -10.62 -4.97
CA ALA A 198 5.59 -11.93 -4.56
C ALA A 198 5.79 -12.69 -5.89
N CYS A 199 7.04 -12.77 -6.37
CA CYS A 199 7.49 -13.70 -7.42
C CYS A 199 8.89 -14.20 -7.05
N TRP A 200 9.02 -14.68 -5.81
CA TRP A 200 10.27 -15.06 -5.18
C TRP A 200 11.03 -16.11 -5.99
N VAL A 201 12.35 -15.97 -6.11
CA VAL A 201 13.22 -16.94 -6.82
C VAL A 201 14.23 -17.53 -5.84
N ALA A 202 14.49 -18.84 -5.98
CA ALA A 202 15.38 -19.60 -5.10
C ALA A 202 16.55 -20.26 -5.85
N ALA A 203 17.57 -19.50 -6.24
CA ALA A 203 18.82 -20.04 -6.77
C ALA A 203 19.96 -19.00 -6.77
N PRO A 204 21.19 -19.33 -6.33
CA PRO A 204 22.38 -18.54 -6.61
C PRO A 204 23.04 -18.98 -7.95
N ASP A 205 23.69 -18.03 -8.64
CA ASP A 205 24.46 -18.16 -9.90
C ASP A 205 23.63 -18.35 -11.21
N PRO A 206 23.69 -17.43 -12.19
CA PRO A 206 22.97 -17.53 -13.47
C PRO A 206 23.30 -18.77 -14.32
N GLU A 207 24.55 -19.26 -14.30
CA GLU A 207 24.90 -20.51 -14.98
C GLU A 207 24.29 -21.73 -14.26
N ILE A 208 23.87 -21.55 -13.02
CA ILE A 208 23.15 -22.55 -12.23
C ILE A 208 21.64 -22.23 -12.15
N VAL A 209 21.11 -21.04 -12.48
CA VAL A 209 19.64 -20.78 -12.55
C VAL A 209 18.96 -21.57 -13.67
N LEU A 210 19.66 -21.85 -14.78
CA LEU A 210 19.20 -22.84 -15.77
C LEU A 210 19.27 -24.29 -15.25
N LYS A 211 20.07 -24.56 -14.21
CA LYS A 211 20.33 -25.90 -13.65
C LYS A 211 19.64 -26.14 -12.28
N LEU A 212 19.10 -25.10 -11.63
CA LEU A 212 18.53 -25.08 -10.28
C LEU A 212 17.02 -24.86 -10.30
N PRO A 213 16.32 -25.36 -9.28
CA PRO A 213 14.88 -25.24 -9.18
C PRO A 213 14.43 -23.80 -8.84
N VAL A 214 13.59 -23.20 -9.67
CA VAL A 214 12.94 -21.90 -9.38
C VAL A 214 11.45 -22.13 -9.16
N LEU A 215 10.89 -21.56 -8.09
CA LEU A 215 9.46 -21.61 -7.76
C LEU A 215 8.92 -20.20 -7.55
N VAL A 216 8.15 -19.70 -8.51
CA VAL A 216 7.58 -18.34 -8.45
C VAL A 216 6.32 -18.35 -7.58
N VAL A 217 6.28 -17.53 -6.51
CA VAL A 217 5.15 -17.52 -5.54
C VAL A 217 4.55 -16.13 -5.35
N TYR A 218 3.25 -15.95 -5.60
CA TYR A 218 2.49 -14.77 -5.20
C TYR A 218 1.72 -14.99 -3.89
N VAL A 219 1.84 -14.06 -2.95
CA VAL A 219 1.13 -14.08 -1.66
C VAL A 219 0.16 -12.89 -1.62
N LEU A 220 -1.14 -13.17 -1.50
CA LEU A 220 -2.19 -12.16 -1.38
C LEU A 220 -2.53 -11.94 0.10
N ASP A 221 -2.09 -10.82 0.67
CA ASP A 221 -2.45 -10.41 2.03
C ASP A 221 -3.84 -9.77 2.07
N GLU A 222 -4.85 -10.59 2.40
CA GLU A 222 -6.23 -10.16 2.59
C GLU A 222 -6.38 -9.15 3.75
N GLY A 223 -5.48 -9.20 4.74
CA GLY A 223 -5.52 -8.34 5.93
C GLY A 223 -5.18 -6.88 5.66
N GLN A 224 -4.67 -6.54 4.48
CA GLN A 224 -4.21 -5.19 4.11
C GLN A 224 -4.89 -4.61 2.86
N LEU A 225 -5.99 -5.20 2.38
CA LEU A 225 -6.70 -4.74 1.17
C LEU A 225 -7.42 -3.38 1.34
N ARG A 226 -6.66 -2.28 1.45
CA ARG A 226 -7.08 -0.88 1.16
C ARG A 226 -7.29 -0.64 -0.35
N THR A 227 -7.68 -1.69 -1.08
CA THR A 227 -7.71 -1.73 -2.54
C THR A 227 -9.14 -1.69 -3.02
N GLY A 228 -9.52 -0.61 -3.70
CA GLY A 228 -10.84 -0.50 -4.31
C GLY A 228 -11.03 -1.41 -5.53
N LYS A 229 -12.31 -1.63 -5.88
CA LYS A 229 -12.76 -2.60 -6.86
C LYS A 229 -12.01 -2.62 -8.19
N PHE A 230 -11.72 -1.45 -8.76
CA PHE A 230 -11.04 -1.33 -10.05
C PHE A 230 -9.61 -1.87 -9.99
N ARG A 231 -8.82 -1.45 -8.98
CA ARG A 231 -7.44 -1.92 -8.80
C ARG A 231 -7.39 -3.42 -8.43
N ALA A 232 -8.36 -3.92 -7.66
CA ALA A 232 -8.47 -5.35 -7.38
C ALA A 232 -8.72 -6.17 -8.65
N LYS A 233 -9.69 -5.78 -9.49
CA LYS A 233 -9.91 -6.46 -10.79
C LYS A 233 -8.68 -6.41 -11.69
N PHE A 234 -8.00 -5.26 -11.75
CA PHE A 234 -6.76 -5.11 -12.52
C PHE A 234 -5.63 -6.02 -11.99
N LEU A 235 -5.52 -6.17 -10.66
CA LEU A 235 -4.59 -7.12 -10.03
C LEU A 235 -4.94 -8.57 -10.38
N LEU A 236 -6.20 -9.00 -10.23
CA LEU A 236 -6.61 -10.37 -10.56
C LEU A 236 -6.28 -10.73 -12.02
N GLN A 237 -6.56 -9.82 -12.96
CA GLN A 237 -6.20 -9.99 -14.36
C GLN A 237 -4.67 -10.04 -14.58
N SER A 238 -3.90 -9.24 -13.84
CA SER A 238 -2.43 -9.31 -13.87
C SER A 238 -1.87 -10.62 -13.32
N LEU A 239 -2.43 -11.18 -12.25
CA LEU A 239 -2.04 -12.49 -11.71
C LEU A 239 -2.35 -13.61 -12.71
N ALA A 240 -3.53 -13.59 -13.33
CA ALA A 240 -3.91 -14.55 -14.37
C ALA A 240 -2.99 -14.46 -15.60
N ALA A 241 -2.67 -13.25 -16.06
CA ALA A 241 -1.74 -13.03 -17.16
C ALA A 241 -0.30 -13.44 -16.83
N CYS A 242 0.18 -13.17 -15.61
CA CYS A 242 1.48 -13.62 -15.13
C CYS A 242 1.56 -15.16 -15.11
N LYS A 243 0.56 -15.83 -14.51
CA LYS A 243 0.46 -17.29 -14.47
C LYS A 243 0.50 -17.90 -15.89
N ALA A 244 -0.29 -17.35 -16.81
CA ALA A 244 -0.28 -17.79 -18.21
C ALA A 244 1.08 -17.57 -18.91
N ASN A 245 1.71 -16.40 -18.71
CA ASN A 245 3.03 -16.10 -19.29
C ASN A 245 4.13 -17.03 -18.74
N LEU A 246 4.09 -17.39 -17.45
CA LEU A 246 5.01 -18.35 -16.83
C LEU A 246 4.80 -19.77 -17.38
N GLN A 247 3.55 -20.20 -17.54
CA GLN A 247 3.20 -21.50 -18.14
C GLN A 247 3.71 -21.63 -19.58
N LEU A 248 3.75 -20.54 -20.36
CA LEU A 248 4.31 -20.55 -21.73
C LEU A 248 5.81 -20.88 -21.79
N VAL A 249 6.57 -20.60 -20.72
CA VAL A 249 8.01 -20.94 -20.63
C VAL A 249 8.28 -22.21 -19.83
N GLY A 250 7.24 -22.99 -19.50
CA GLY A 250 7.37 -24.20 -18.68
C GLY A 250 7.53 -23.91 -17.18
N SER A 251 7.30 -22.67 -16.75
CA SER A 251 7.19 -22.27 -15.35
C SER A 251 5.73 -22.31 -14.88
N ASP A 252 5.44 -21.89 -13.64
CA ASP A 252 4.07 -21.59 -13.19
C ASP A 252 4.11 -20.62 -11.98
N LEU A 253 2.97 -19.97 -11.67
CA LEU A 253 2.77 -19.12 -10.50
C LEU A 253 2.04 -19.87 -9.39
N LEU A 254 2.71 -20.05 -8.25
CA LEU A 254 2.12 -20.53 -7.00
C LEU A 254 1.39 -19.37 -6.30
N ILE A 255 0.08 -19.44 -6.08
CA ILE A 255 -0.68 -18.40 -5.38
C ILE A 255 -1.09 -18.89 -3.99
N ARG A 256 -0.91 -18.05 -2.97
CA ARG A 256 -1.30 -18.33 -1.58
C ARG A 256 -1.99 -17.12 -0.96
N LEU A 257 -2.94 -17.38 -0.07
CA LEU A 257 -3.61 -16.36 0.75
C LEU A 257 -2.90 -16.24 2.11
N GLY A 258 -2.88 -15.04 2.67
CA GLY A 258 -2.30 -14.75 3.98
C GLY A 258 -1.10 -13.81 3.93
N ARG A 259 -0.36 -13.72 5.03
CA ARG A 259 0.77 -12.77 5.17
C ARG A 259 2.08 -13.33 4.62
N PRO A 260 2.89 -12.55 3.87
CA PRO A 260 4.19 -13.00 3.36
C PRO A 260 5.10 -13.62 4.44
N GLU A 261 5.21 -12.96 5.60
CA GLU A 261 6.02 -13.39 6.74
C GLU A 261 5.53 -14.69 7.42
N GLU A 262 4.29 -15.11 7.18
CA GLU A 262 3.73 -16.37 7.69
C GLU A 262 3.73 -17.48 6.64
N VAL A 263 3.54 -17.12 5.36
CA VAL A 263 3.42 -18.06 4.24
C VAL A 263 4.79 -18.51 3.74
N LEU A 264 5.72 -17.57 3.53
CA LEU A 264 6.98 -17.86 2.84
C LEU A 264 7.93 -18.75 3.66
N PRO A 265 8.13 -18.53 4.98
CA PRO A 265 8.95 -19.45 5.78
C PRO A 265 8.43 -20.89 5.83
N ARG A 266 7.16 -21.14 5.47
CA ARG A 266 6.59 -22.49 5.36
C ARG A 266 6.75 -23.14 3.98
N LEU A 267 7.04 -22.34 2.95
CA LEU A 267 7.27 -22.81 1.58
C LEU A 267 8.74 -23.06 1.26
N LEU A 268 9.64 -22.38 1.97
CA LEU A 268 11.06 -22.39 1.73
C LEU A 268 11.73 -23.55 2.49
N ALA A 269 12.59 -24.29 1.81
CA ALA A 269 13.39 -25.36 2.40
C ALA A 269 14.76 -24.84 2.86
N GLU A 270 15.46 -25.60 3.71
CA GLU A 270 16.85 -25.30 4.09
C GLU A 270 17.75 -25.09 2.86
N GLY A 271 18.61 -24.07 2.88
CA GLY A 271 19.49 -23.72 1.74
C GLY A 271 18.79 -22.96 0.61
N SER A 272 17.49 -22.66 0.72
CA SER A 272 16.81 -21.80 -0.26
C SER A 272 17.42 -20.40 -0.28
N VAL A 273 17.60 -19.87 -1.49
CA VAL A 273 17.75 -18.43 -1.68
C VAL A 273 16.34 -17.83 -1.75
N LEU A 274 16.20 -16.59 -1.33
CA LEU A 274 15.02 -15.79 -1.50
C LEU A 274 15.42 -14.55 -2.31
N VAL A 275 14.83 -14.34 -3.48
CA VAL A 275 15.04 -13.12 -4.27
C VAL A 275 13.75 -12.31 -4.27
N THR A 276 13.87 -11.02 -4.01
CA THR A 276 12.81 -10.01 -4.17
C THR A 276 13.39 -8.76 -4.78
N GLN A 277 12.63 -7.94 -5.51
CA GLN A 277 13.00 -6.52 -5.52
C GLN A 277 12.81 -5.84 -4.15
N GLU A 278 13.48 -4.72 -3.95
CA GLU A 278 13.39 -3.82 -2.81
C GLU A 278 12.25 -2.82 -3.00
N GLU A 279 11.47 -2.56 -1.93
CA GLU A 279 10.49 -1.46 -1.91
C GLU A 279 10.93 -0.33 -0.95
N PRO A 280 10.76 0.95 -1.33
CA PRO A 280 11.28 2.08 -0.57
C PRO A 280 10.37 2.56 0.58
N THR A 281 9.16 2.03 0.71
CA THR A 281 8.10 2.57 1.57
C THR A 281 7.88 1.81 2.87
N PHE A 282 7.21 2.46 3.82
CA PHE A 282 7.27 2.10 5.24
C PHE A 282 6.62 0.75 5.58
N GLU A 283 5.49 0.43 4.96
CA GLU A 283 4.69 -0.77 5.23
C GLU A 283 5.30 -2.00 4.55
N GLU A 284 5.79 -1.84 3.32
CA GLU A 284 6.53 -2.86 2.60
C GLU A 284 7.84 -3.19 3.33
N GLN A 285 8.58 -2.19 3.81
CA GLN A 285 9.76 -2.41 4.66
C GLN A 285 9.43 -3.00 6.04
N ALA A 286 8.22 -2.78 6.57
CA ALA A 286 7.78 -3.43 7.80
C ALA A 286 7.50 -4.91 7.57
N THR A 287 6.84 -5.24 6.45
CA THR A 287 6.64 -6.61 5.96
C THR A 287 7.99 -7.29 5.73
N ASP A 288 8.94 -6.61 5.09
CA ASP A 288 10.27 -7.17 4.82
C ASP A 288 11.06 -7.43 6.13
N ARG A 289 10.95 -6.55 7.15
CA ARG A 289 11.51 -6.81 8.50
C ARG A 289 10.84 -7.97 9.23
N ALA A 290 9.51 -8.11 9.12
CA ALA A 290 8.77 -9.21 9.71
C ALA A 290 9.16 -10.55 9.05
N LEU A 291 9.29 -10.57 7.73
CA LEU A 291 9.78 -11.71 6.97
C LEU A 291 11.24 -12.04 7.33
N GLN A 292 12.12 -11.06 7.48
CA GLN A 292 13.51 -11.29 7.93
C GLN A 292 13.56 -12.00 9.29
N THR A 293 12.64 -11.63 10.19
CA THR A 293 12.49 -12.25 11.50
C THR A 293 11.99 -13.69 11.40
N GLY A 294 10.99 -13.95 10.55
CA GLY A 294 10.50 -15.31 10.29
C GLY A 294 11.53 -16.23 9.64
N LEU A 295 12.35 -15.70 8.72
CA LEU A 295 13.42 -16.43 8.05
C LEU A 295 14.62 -16.70 8.96
N ALA A 296 14.90 -15.84 9.95
CA ALA A 296 15.99 -16.06 10.91
C ALA A 296 15.77 -17.30 11.82
N VAL A 297 14.55 -17.84 11.87
CA VAL A 297 14.21 -19.11 12.53
C VAL A 297 14.51 -20.33 11.64
N ALA A 298 14.61 -20.13 10.33
CA ALA A 298 15.03 -21.15 9.37
C ALA A 298 16.54 -21.06 9.14
N GLU A 299 17.29 -22.00 9.72
CA GLU A 299 18.74 -22.06 9.53
C GLU A 299 19.10 -22.17 8.02
N ASN A 300 20.23 -21.57 7.62
CA ASN A 300 20.79 -21.64 6.27
C ASN A 300 19.97 -21.02 5.11
N MET A 301 19.13 -20.01 5.36
CA MET A 301 18.47 -19.22 4.31
C MET A 301 19.25 -17.95 3.91
N ARG A 302 19.31 -17.63 2.61
CA ARG A 302 19.91 -16.40 2.05
C ARG A 302 18.84 -15.53 1.39
N TRP A 303 18.82 -14.22 1.64
CA TRP A 303 17.91 -13.28 0.98
C TRP A 303 18.66 -12.22 0.19
N GLU A 304 18.27 -12.03 -1.06
CA GLU A 304 18.80 -11.04 -2.00
C GLU A 304 17.73 -10.03 -2.41
N TYR A 305 18.14 -8.76 -2.50
CA TYR A 305 17.30 -7.65 -2.95
C TYR A 305 17.76 -7.14 -4.32
N VAL A 306 16.81 -6.99 -5.23
CA VAL A 306 16.98 -6.40 -6.57
C VAL A 306 16.41 -4.98 -6.58
N TRP A 307 16.94 -4.02 -7.32
CA TRP A 307 16.30 -2.71 -7.46
C TRP A 307 15.72 -2.55 -8.88
N GLY A 308 14.45 -2.95 -9.04
CA GLY A 308 13.80 -2.97 -10.36
C GLY A 308 12.86 -1.79 -10.63
N ALA A 309 12.31 -1.14 -9.60
CA ALA A 309 11.12 -0.30 -9.70
C ALA A 309 11.26 1.02 -10.48
N THR A 310 12.46 1.60 -10.62
CA THR A 310 12.71 2.92 -11.24
C THR A 310 13.39 2.83 -12.61
N LEU A 311 13.36 3.92 -13.40
CA LEU A 311 14.06 4.02 -14.67
C LEU A 311 15.59 4.04 -14.46
N ILE A 312 16.08 4.91 -13.59
CA ILE A 312 17.50 4.99 -13.20
C ILE A 312 17.72 4.05 -12.00
N HIS A 313 18.78 3.23 -12.00
CA HIS A 313 19.08 2.36 -10.86
C HIS A 313 19.55 3.18 -9.65
N LYS A 314 19.23 2.76 -8.42
CA LYS A 314 19.65 3.48 -7.19
C LYS A 314 21.17 3.71 -7.11
N ASP A 315 21.96 2.77 -7.62
CA ASP A 315 23.42 2.79 -7.55
C ASP A 315 24.07 3.57 -8.71
N ASP A 316 23.28 3.93 -9.75
CA ASP A 316 23.70 4.83 -10.83
C ASP A 316 23.43 6.30 -10.50
N LEU A 317 22.84 6.60 -9.33
CA LEU A 317 22.53 7.98 -8.95
C LEU A 317 23.80 8.76 -8.57
N PRO A 318 23.87 10.06 -8.89
CA PRO A 318 24.98 10.95 -8.52
C PRO A 318 24.90 11.42 -7.06
N PHE A 319 24.36 10.58 -6.17
CA PHE A 319 24.04 10.87 -4.77
C PHE A 319 24.66 9.82 -3.85
N GLN A 320 24.71 10.10 -2.54
CA GLN A 320 25.08 9.09 -1.55
C GLN A 320 24.00 7.99 -1.48
N ALA A 321 24.41 6.77 -1.11
CA ALA A 321 23.52 5.60 -1.06
C ALA A 321 22.33 5.74 -0.08
N ASP A 322 22.41 6.68 0.88
CA ASP A 322 21.31 7.02 1.80
C ASP A 322 20.43 8.20 1.32
N LEU A 323 20.73 8.73 0.12
CA LEU A 323 20.02 9.80 -0.58
C LEU A 323 19.91 11.13 0.20
N LYS A 324 20.70 11.35 1.26
CA LYS A 324 20.60 12.58 2.07
C LYS A 324 20.91 13.85 1.27
N ASP A 325 21.84 13.76 0.35
CA ASP A 325 22.27 14.82 -0.57
C ASP A 325 21.40 14.95 -1.83
N MET A 326 20.47 14.01 -2.07
CA MET A 326 19.47 14.13 -3.14
C MET A 326 18.63 15.41 -2.95
N PRO A 327 18.48 16.29 -3.95
CA PRO A 327 17.67 17.49 -3.83
C PRO A 327 16.18 17.19 -3.55
N ASP A 328 15.56 17.92 -2.61
CA ASP A 328 14.11 17.80 -2.33
C ASP A 328 13.22 18.53 -3.37
N VAL A 329 13.82 19.10 -4.42
CA VAL A 329 13.13 19.81 -5.51
C VAL A 329 13.41 19.12 -6.85
N PHE A 330 12.34 18.67 -7.51
CA PHE A 330 12.41 17.91 -8.77
C PHE A 330 13.33 18.52 -9.84
N THR A 331 13.27 19.84 -10.07
CA THR A 331 14.11 20.48 -11.11
C THR A 331 15.61 20.33 -10.83
N ALA A 332 16.02 20.38 -9.56
CA ALA A 332 17.41 20.17 -9.16
C ALA A 332 17.82 18.70 -9.31
N PHE A 333 16.98 17.77 -8.87
CA PHE A 333 17.16 16.33 -9.10
C PHE A 333 17.31 16.01 -10.60
N LYS A 334 16.33 16.42 -11.42
CA LYS A 334 16.29 16.19 -12.88
C LYS A 334 17.52 16.76 -13.61
N ASN A 335 18.11 17.84 -13.11
CA ASN A 335 19.32 18.41 -13.74
C ASN A 335 20.58 17.61 -13.38
N GLN A 336 20.63 17.00 -12.20
CA GLN A 336 21.77 16.20 -11.74
C GLN A 336 21.73 14.77 -12.31
N VAL A 337 20.55 14.14 -12.42
CA VAL A 337 20.42 12.76 -12.97
C VAL A 337 20.33 12.68 -14.50
N ALA A 338 20.26 13.83 -15.20
CA ALA A 338 20.16 13.86 -16.67
C ALA A 338 21.30 13.13 -17.43
N PRO A 339 22.57 13.13 -16.97
CA PRO A 339 23.63 12.34 -17.62
C PRO A 339 23.37 10.82 -17.56
N GLU A 340 22.80 10.34 -16.46
CA GLU A 340 22.63 8.92 -16.13
C GLU A 340 21.51 8.24 -16.93
N LEU A 341 20.64 9.02 -17.58
CA LEU A 341 19.68 8.51 -18.56
C LEU A 341 20.33 7.70 -19.69
N LYS A 342 21.62 7.94 -19.99
CA LYS A 342 22.38 7.13 -20.95
C LYS A 342 22.59 5.70 -20.44
N CYS A 343 22.81 5.53 -19.14
CA CYS A 343 23.08 4.24 -18.50
C CYS A 343 21.81 3.38 -18.39
N ALA A 344 20.64 4.00 -18.18
CA ALA A 344 19.34 3.32 -18.10
C ALA A 344 19.00 2.50 -19.36
N CYS A 345 19.47 2.91 -20.54
CA CYS A 345 19.31 2.17 -21.80
C CYS A 345 19.98 0.79 -21.76
N ASN A 346 21.11 0.68 -21.04
CA ASN A 346 21.96 -0.50 -21.01
C ASN A 346 21.52 -1.50 -19.92
N GLN A 347 20.33 -1.32 -19.33
CA GLN A 347 19.82 -2.10 -18.19
C GLN A 347 18.42 -2.68 -18.44
N VAL A 348 17.99 -2.74 -19.70
CA VAL A 348 16.78 -3.48 -20.08
C VAL A 348 17.06 -4.98 -19.91
N PRO A 349 16.30 -5.71 -19.08
CA PRO A 349 16.48 -7.16 -18.96
C PRO A 349 16.05 -7.87 -20.26
N PRO A 350 16.70 -9.00 -20.61
CA PRO A 350 16.31 -9.79 -21.78
C PRO A 350 14.90 -10.39 -21.61
N ASP A 351 14.20 -10.65 -22.73
CA ASP A 351 12.87 -11.27 -22.69
C ASP A 351 12.98 -12.72 -22.18
N TYR A 352 12.25 -13.03 -21.10
CA TYR A 352 12.22 -14.37 -20.49
C TYR A 352 11.64 -15.43 -21.44
N ARG A 353 10.94 -15.03 -22.50
CA ARG A 353 10.37 -15.93 -23.51
C ARG A 353 11.42 -16.68 -24.32
N ASP A 354 12.65 -16.18 -24.35
CA ASP A 354 13.80 -16.83 -25.00
C ASP A 354 14.43 -17.95 -24.13
N ALA A 355 13.90 -18.20 -22.92
CA ALA A 355 14.42 -19.22 -22.01
C ALA A 355 14.11 -20.69 -22.43
N PRO A 356 15.02 -21.66 -22.19
CA PRO A 356 14.79 -23.08 -22.49
C PRO A 356 13.65 -23.72 -21.68
N LYS A 357 12.51 -23.98 -22.34
CA LYS A 357 11.29 -24.50 -21.69
C LYS A 357 11.45 -25.85 -20.97
N ALA A 358 12.29 -26.73 -21.50
CA ALA A 358 12.46 -28.08 -20.98
C ALA A 358 13.21 -28.10 -19.63
N GLU A 359 14.17 -27.19 -19.45
CA GLU A 359 14.97 -27.07 -18.21
C GLU A 359 14.11 -26.43 -17.11
N THR A 360 13.38 -25.36 -17.43
CA THR A 360 12.45 -24.67 -16.52
C THR A 360 11.41 -25.61 -15.90
N ALA A 361 10.79 -26.49 -16.70
CA ALA A 361 9.79 -27.45 -16.23
C ALA A 361 10.38 -28.56 -15.33
N LEU A 362 11.64 -28.95 -15.55
CA LEU A 362 12.37 -29.90 -14.69
C LEU A 362 12.76 -29.24 -13.36
N ASN A 363 13.11 -27.96 -13.42
CA ASN A 363 13.51 -27.14 -12.28
C ASN A 363 12.35 -26.95 -11.29
N ILE A 364 11.11 -26.62 -11.71
CA ILE A 364 9.98 -26.54 -10.76
C ILE A 364 9.74 -27.86 -10.00
N ARG A 365 9.77 -29.02 -10.68
CA ARG A 365 9.52 -30.31 -10.02
C ARG A 365 10.55 -30.63 -8.95
N ARG A 366 11.81 -30.22 -9.15
CA ARG A 366 12.88 -30.31 -8.16
C ARG A 366 12.60 -29.41 -6.94
N CYS A 367 12.08 -28.20 -7.14
CA CYS A 367 11.66 -27.30 -6.06
C CYS A 367 10.53 -27.90 -5.19
N LEU A 368 9.60 -28.58 -5.84
CA LEU A 368 8.40 -29.15 -5.22
C LEU A 368 8.63 -30.57 -4.65
N ALA A 369 9.76 -31.23 -4.94
CA ALA A 369 10.07 -32.56 -4.44
C ALA A 369 10.19 -32.65 -2.90
N PRO A 370 10.90 -31.74 -2.19
CA PRO A 370 10.95 -31.74 -0.73
C PRO A 370 9.58 -31.50 -0.07
N LEU A 371 8.67 -30.82 -0.76
CA LEU A 371 7.31 -30.52 -0.30
C LEU A 371 6.32 -31.69 -0.54
N GLY A 372 6.81 -32.88 -0.95
CA GLY A 372 5.99 -34.06 -1.20
C GLY A 372 5.32 -34.12 -2.59
N PHE A 373 5.63 -33.16 -3.47
CA PHE A 373 4.90 -32.94 -4.72
C PHE A 373 5.66 -33.39 -5.99
N GLY A 374 6.99 -33.53 -5.94
CA GLY A 374 7.85 -33.66 -7.13
C GLY A 374 7.66 -34.87 -8.05
N SER A 375 6.87 -35.88 -7.65
CA SER A 375 6.50 -37.03 -8.48
C SER A 375 5.29 -36.79 -9.39
N LEU A 376 4.51 -35.74 -9.13
CA LEU A 376 3.31 -35.40 -9.90
C LEU A 376 3.66 -34.69 -11.21
N PRO A 377 2.87 -34.89 -12.29
CA PRO A 377 2.98 -34.05 -13.48
C PRO A 377 2.53 -32.62 -13.14
N LEU A 378 3.16 -31.60 -13.75
CA LEU A 378 2.87 -30.17 -13.46
C LEU A 378 1.36 -29.81 -13.45
N PRO A 379 0.51 -30.30 -14.37
CA PRO A 379 -0.94 -30.04 -14.34
C PRO A 379 -1.71 -30.67 -13.15
N ALA A 380 -1.09 -31.55 -12.37
CA ALA A 380 -1.66 -32.18 -11.18
C ALA A 380 -1.09 -31.62 -9.86
N LEU A 381 -0.32 -30.53 -9.93
CA LEU A 381 0.23 -29.84 -8.77
C LEU A 381 -0.69 -28.70 -8.33
N ASP A 382 -0.93 -28.60 -7.03
CA ASP A 382 -1.73 -27.52 -6.46
C ASP A 382 -0.92 -26.22 -6.34
N PHE A 383 -0.84 -25.50 -7.47
CA PHE A 383 -0.33 -24.14 -7.55
C PHE A 383 -1.25 -23.09 -6.89
N GLY A 384 -2.29 -23.51 -6.18
CA GLY A 384 -3.34 -22.62 -5.68
C GLY A 384 -4.31 -22.21 -6.79
N PHE A 385 -5.54 -21.91 -6.38
CA PHE A 385 -6.52 -21.32 -7.28
C PHE A 385 -6.15 -19.85 -7.56
N LEU A 386 -6.40 -19.39 -8.79
CA LEU A 386 -6.43 -17.96 -9.07
C LEU A 386 -7.59 -17.36 -8.26
N PRO A 387 -7.36 -16.40 -7.35
CA PRO A 387 -8.44 -15.76 -6.62
C PRO A 387 -9.40 -15.09 -7.61
N CYS A 388 -10.68 -15.38 -7.45
CA CYS A 388 -11.75 -14.79 -8.24
C CYS A 388 -12.39 -13.62 -7.48
N TRP A 389 -13.34 -12.94 -8.13
CA TRP A 389 -14.00 -11.76 -7.54
C TRP A 389 -14.64 -12.05 -6.17
N SER A 390 -15.24 -13.24 -5.99
CA SER A 390 -15.89 -13.64 -4.74
C SER A 390 -14.95 -14.09 -3.63
N ASP A 391 -13.67 -14.33 -3.94
CA ASP A 391 -12.66 -14.63 -2.90
C ASP A 391 -12.16 -13.35 -2.22
N LEU A 392 -12.31 -12.20 -2.88
CA LEU A 392 -11.95 -10.91 -2.31
C LEU A 392 -13.07 -10.41 -1.39
N SER A 393 -12.69 -9.94 -0.19
CA SER A 393 -13.62 -9.42 0.83
C SER A 393 -14.26 -8.05 0.50
N PHE A 394 -14.68 -7.84 -0.75
CA PHE A 394 -15.65 -6.82 -1.09
C PHE A 394 -17.02 -7.29 -0.58
N GLY A 395 -17.67 -6.47 0.25
CA GLY A 395 -18.95 -6.84 0.87
C GLY A 395 -19.98 -7.27 -0.19
N GLU A 396 -20.88 -8.18 0.21
CA GLU A 396 -21.78 -9.03 -0.61
C GLU A 396 -22.64 -8.34 -1.71
N SER A 397 -22.56 -7.01 -1.83
CA SER A 397 -23.30 -6.18 -2.79
C SER A 397 -22.47 -5.56 -3.92
N GLU A 398 -21.13 -5.62 -3.91
CA GLU A 398 -20.32 -5.04 -5.01
C GLU A 398 -20.14 -6.01 -6.19
N SER A 399 -20.81 -5.68 -7.31
CA SER A 399 -20.59 -6.34 -8.61
C SER A 399 -19.18 -6.08 -9.15
N GLU A 400 -18.58 -7.08 -9.80
CA GLU A 400 -17.32 -6.93 -10.52
C GLU A 400 -17.38 -5.72 -11.49
N PRO A 401 -16.46 -4.74 -11.40
CA PRO A 401 -16.52 -3.54 -12.23
C PRO A 401 -16.08 -3.83 -13.66
N GLU A 402 -16.52 -3.03 -14.64
CA GLU A 402 -15.81 -2.94 -15.92
C GLU A 402 -14.57 -2.04 -15.76
N LEU A 403 -13.45 -2.42 -16.37
CA LEU A 403 -12.26 -1.57 -16.40
C LEU A 403 -12.43 -0.47 -17.45
N PRO A 404 -12.02 0.77 -17.16
CA PRO A 404 -12.21 1.88 -18.09
C PRO A 404 -11.31 1.73 -19.32
N PHE A 405 -11.67 2.45 -20.38
CA PHE A 405 -10.85 2.59 -21.60
C PHE A 405 -10.51 1.27 -22.33
N GLY A 406 -11.18 0.16 -22.00
CA GLY A 406 -10.88 -1.16 -22.59
C GLY A 406 -9.55 -1.77 -22.12
N ILE A 407 -8.95 -1.28 -21.03
CA ILE A 407 -7.70 -1.84 -20.50
C ILE A 407 -7.94 -3.19 -19.82
N ALA A 408 -6.89 -4.01 -19.79
CA ALA A 408 -6.83 -5.23 -19.00
C ALA A 408 -5.53 -5.29 -18.19
N GLY A 409 -5.55 -6.00 -17.06
CA GLY A 409 -4.35 -6.30 -16.29
C GLY A 409 -3.35 -7.15 -17.08
N GLY A 410 -2.08 -7.08 -16.67
CA GLY A 410 -1.01 -7.99 -17.10
C GLY A 410 -0.05 -7.41 -18.12
N GLU A 411 1.15 -7.99 -18.15
CA GLU A 411 2.27 -7.57 -19.00
C GLU A 411 1.87 -7.47 -20.47
N SER A 412 1.24 -8.52 -21.00
CA SER A 412 0.86 -8.61 -22.41
C SER A 412 -0.15 -7.52 -22.82
N ALA A 413 -0.93 -6.97 -21.89
CA ALA A 413 -1.80 -5.83 -22.14
C ALA A 413 -1.05 -4.50 -22.06
N GLY A 414 -0.16 -4.33 -21.09
CA GLY A 414 0.70 -3.14 -20.95
C GLY A 414 1.64 -2.96 -22.13
N GLN A 415 2.21 -4.05 -22.65
CA GLN A 415 3.07 -4.06 -23.83
C GLN A 415 2.30 -3.60 -25.09
N ARG A 416 1.08 -4.10 -25.33
CA ARG A 416 0.24 -3.63 -26.44
C ARG A 416 -0.08 -2.14 -26.32
N ARG A 417 -0.45 -1.67 -25.12
CA ARG A 417 -0.73 -0.23 -24.92
C ARG A 417 0.51 0.64 -25.12
N LEU A 418 1.70 0.14 -24.77
CA LEU A 418 2.97 0.82 -25.05
C LEU A 418 3.20 0.94 -26.56
N GLU A 419 3.04 -0.14 -27.31
CA GLU A 419 3.18 -0.16 -28.78
C GLU A 419 2.18 0.76 -29.48
N GLU A 420 0.89 0.68 -29.11
CA GLU A 420 -0.17 1.59 -29.60
C GLU A 420 0.18 3.06 -29.36
N PHE A 421 0.63 3.39 -28.15
CA PHE A 421 0.94 4.76 -27.78
C PHE A 421 2.20 5.28 -28.48
N MET A 422 3.25 4.46 -28.60
CA MET A 422 4.52 4.83 -29.25
C MET A 422 4.40 5.10 -30.75
N GLY A 423 3.32 4.64 -31.39
CA GLY A 423 2.95 5.02 -32.76
C GLY A 423 2.50 6.48 -32.88
N SER A 424 1.31 6.69 -33.45
CA SER A 424 0.82 8.06 -33.73
C SER A 424 0.50 8.94 -32.51
N PRO A 425 0.02 8.43 -31.35
CA PRO A 425 -0.27 9.27 -30.18
C PRO A 425 0.96 10.00 -29.62
N MET A 426 2.10 9.31 -29.55
CA MET A 426 3.33 9.82 -28.96
C MET A 426 3.78 11.15 -29.57
N ALA A 427 3.60 11.33 -30.89
CA ALA A 427 3.97 12.55 -31.59
C ALA A 427 3.21 13.82 -31.11
N ARG A 428 2.01 13.65 -30.53
CA ARG A 428 1.16 14.75 -30.02
C ARG A 428 1.18 14.88 -28.50
N TYR A 429 2.01 14.10 -27.80
CA TYR A 429 1.98 14.05 -26.34
C TYR A 429 2.34 15.40 -25.69
N ALA A 430 3.23 16.19 -26.30
CA ALA A 430 3.60 17.53 -25.81
C ALA A 430 2.38 18.47 -25.65
N GLU A 431 1.51 18.52 -26.67
CA GLU A 431 0.29 19.35 -26.61
C GLU A 431 -0.80 18.67 -25.77
N SER A 432 -1.02 17.37 -26.00
CA SER A 432 -2.22 16.68 -25.52
C SER A 432 -2.18 16.25 -24.05
N LYS A 433 -1.00 16.12 -23.40
CA LYS A 433 -0.84 15.62 -22.01
C LYS A 433 -1.66 16.32 -20.90
N ASN A 434 -2.26 17.47 -21.17
CA ASN A 434 -3.15 18.17 -20.22
C ASN A 434 -4.66 17.97 -20.52
N ASN A 435 -5.03 17.37 -21.66
CA ASN A 435 -6.41 17.07 -22.00
C ASN A 435 -6.94 15.98 -21.07
N MET A 436 -8.19 16.17 -20.60
CA MET A 436 -8.80 15.34 -19.56
C MET A 436 -9.80 14.31 -20.10
N LEU A 437 -10.17 14.40 -21.38
CA LEU A 437 -11.24 13.61 -22.00
C LEU A 437 -10.73 12.53 -22.97
N ALA A 438 -9.72 12.84 -23.77
CA ALA A 438 -9.25 11.96 -24.82
C ALA A 438 -8.38 10.80 -24.28
N LEU A 439 -8.64 9.59 -24.78
CA LEU A 439 -7.89 8.40 -24.39
C LEU A 439 -6.40 8.53 -24.75
N ASP A 440 -6.10 8.92 -25.98
CA ASP A 440 -4.74 8.97 -26.51
C ASP A 440 -4.01 10.30 -26.26
N ALA A 441 -4.62 11.22 -25.50
CA ALA A 441 -3.95 12.41 -24.99
C ALA A 441 -2.83 12.10 -23.97
N SER A 442 -2.80 10.89 -23.43
CA SER A 442 -1.70 10.41 -22.59
C SER A 442 -1.56 8.90 -22.72
N SER A 443 -0.39 8.38 -22.35
CA SER A 443 -0.06 6.96 -22.55
C SER A 443 -1.02 5.99 -21.84
N LYS A 444 -1.64 6.43 -20.75
CA LYS A 444 -2.41 5.58 -19.80
C LYS A 444 -1.62 4.39 -19.27
N LEU A 445 -0.28 4.40 -19.37
CA LEU A 445 0.57 3.30 -18.89
C LEU A 445 0.67 3.22 -17.36
N SER A 446 0.11 4.19 -16.65
CA SER A 446 0.24 4.30 -15.20
C SER A 446 -0.25 3.07 -14.44
N PRO A 447 -1.35 2.35 -14.77
CA PRO A 447 -1.74 1.13 -14.06
C PRO A 447 -0.71 0.01 -14.19
N TRP A 448 -0.12 -0.20 -15.37
CA TRP A 448 0.92 -1.24 -15.55
C TRP A 448 2.28 -0.84 -14.97
N LEU A 449 2.61 0.46 -14.90
CA LEU A 449 3.77 1.00 -14.15
C LEU A 449 3.53 1.03 -12.62
N ALA A 450 2.26 1.00 -12.21
CA ALA A 450 1.77 0.94 -10.83
C ALA A 450 1.37 -0.48 -10.41
N ASN A 451 1.49 -1.48 -11.29
CA ASN A 451 1.47 -2.90 -10.96
C ASN A 451 2.54 -3.75 -11.67
N GLY A 452 3.61 -3.14 -12.17
CA GLY A 452 4.88 -3.83 -12.48
C GLY A 452 4.80 -4.73 -13.71
N SER A 453 3.60 -4.95 -14.23
CA SER A 453 3.32 -5.52 -15.55
C SER A 453 4.07 -4.79 -16.67
N LEU A 454 4.50 -3.54 -16.47
CA LEU A 454 5.35 -2.84 -17.42
C LEU A 454 6.53 -2.16 -16.70
N SER A 455 7.75 -2.50 -17.15
CA SER A 455 9.01 -1.97 -16.63
C SER A 455 9.29 -0.56 -17.18
N PRO A 456 9.67 0.43 -16.35
CA PRO A 456 9.99 1.78 -16.84
C PRO A 456 11.20 1.78 -17.78
N ARG A 457 12.13 0.83 -17.63
CA ARG A 457 13.27 0.66 -18.55
C ARG A 457 12.82 0.19 -19.93
N ARG A 458 11.86 -0.75 -20.04
CA ARG A 458 11.25 -1.14 -21.33
C ARG A 458 10.47 0.01 -21.99
N VAL A 459 9.76 0.82 -21.20
CA VAL A 459 9.07 2.04 -21.71
C VAL A 459 10.08 3.03 -22.30
N PHE A 460 11.21 3.24 -21.62
CA PHE A 460 12.27 4.11 -22.10
C PHE A 460 13.01 3.53 -23.31
N GLU A 461 13.24 2.21 -23.37
CA GLU A 461 13.80 1.55 -24.56
C GLU A 461 12.93 1.77 -25.80
N ALA A 462 11.61 1.55 -25.69
CA ALA A 462 10.67 1.80 -26.78
C ALA A 462 10.67 3.28 -27.22
N LEU A 463 10.80 4.22 -26.27
CA LEU A 463 10.98 5.64 -26.57
C LEU A 463 12.27 5.90 -27.35
N ARG A 464 13.40 5.35 -26.90
CA ARG A 464 14.71 5.52 -27.55
C ARG A 464 14.77 4.89 -28.94
N ARG A 465 14.05 3.78 -29.16
CA ARG A 465 13.87 3.15 -30.47
C ARG A 465 13.13 4.10 -31.43
N ARG A 466 11.99 4.67 -31.01
CA ARG A 466 11.27 5.70 -31.78
C ARG A 466 12.12 6.96 -32.04
N GLU A 467 12.93 7.39 -31.07
CA GLU A 467 13.84 8.53 -31.26
C GLU A 467 14.95 8.25 -32.28
N ALA A 468 15.38 6.99 -32.45
CA ALA A 468 16.33 6.58 -33.47
C ALA A 468 15.68 6.45 -34.86
N GLU A 469 14.40 6.05 -34.93
CA GLU A 469 13.65 5.90 -36.18
C GLU A 469 13.14 7.24 -36.76
N ILE A 470 12.75 8.18 -35.90
CA ILE A 470 12.16 9.47 -36.29
C ILE A 470 13.12 10.62 -35.95
N SER A 471 13.17 10.97 -34.66
CA SER A 471 14.09 11.89 -33.98
C SER A 471 13.58 12.11 -32.55
N ALA A 472 14.43 12.65 -31.66
CA ALA A 472 13.97 13.22 -30.40
C ALA A 472 13.23 14.55 -30.64
N ASP A 473 12.15 14.78 -29.89
CA ASP A 473 11.27 15.93 -30.06
C ASP A 473 10.73 16.46 -28.71
N ALA A 474 9.90 17.51 -28.74
CA ALA A 474 9.31 18.05 -27.52
C ALA A 474 8.43 17.04 -26.77
N ALA A 475 7.80 16.10 -27.50
CA ALA A 475 6.94 15.08 -26.91
C ALA A 475 7.78 14.00 -26.21
N THR A 476 8.86 13.51 -26.81
CA THR A 476 9.77 12.54 -26.17
C THR A 476 10.47 13.13 -24.96
N TYR A 477 10.84 14.41 -25.01
CA TYR A 477 11.30 15.17 -23.83
C TYR A 477 10.25 15.19 -22.70
N TRP A 478 9.01 15.59 -23.01
CA TRP A 478 7.95 15.66 -21.99
C TRP A 478 7.57 14.30 -21.41
N PHE A 479 7.74 13.22 -22.18
CA PHE A 479 7.45 11.87 -21.72
C PHE A 479 8.57 11.33 -20.83
N THR A 480 9.83 11.57 -21.20
CA THR A 480 11.00 11.34 -20.31
C THR A 480 10.88 12.11 -18.99
N PHE A 481 10.44 13.37 -19.06
CA PHE A 481 10.17 14.19 -17.87
C PHE A 481 9.13 13.52 -16.94
N ALA A 482 8.06 12.96 -17.49
CA ALA A 482 7.03 12.27 -16.69
C ALA A 482 7.55 10.98 -16.02
N LEU A 483 8.41 10.20 -16.70
CA LEU A 483 9.08 9.05 -16.09
C LEU A 483 10.03 9.48 -14.96
N LEU A 484 10.80 10.55 -15.16
CA LEU A 484 11.68 11.09 -14.11
C LEU A 484 10.93 11.64 -12.89
N VAL A 485 9.71 12.16 -13.05
CA VAL A 485 8.87 12.57 -11.91
C VAL A 485 8.48 11.37 -11.05
N ARG A 486 8.18 10.21 -11.67
CA ARG A 486 7.92 8.96 -10.94
C ARG A 486 9.16 8.50 -10.18
N ASP A 487 10.33 8.45 -10.83
CA ASP A 487 11.59 8.10 -10.19
C ASP A 487 11.94 9.02 -9.02
N PHE A 488 11.81 10.33 -9.20
CA PHE A 488 12.00 11.32 -8.14
C PHE A 488 11.13 11.02 -6.92
N PHE A 489 9.86 10.64 -7.11
CA PHE A 489 8.98 10.31 -5.98
C PHE A 489 9.33 8.97 -5.31
N HIS A 490 9.77 7.94 -6.05
CA HIS A 490 10.30 6.71 -5.44
C HIS A 490 11.56 6.99 -4.58
N PHE A 491 12.51 7.77 -5.08
CA PHE A 491 13.71 8.14 -4.33
C PHE A 491 13.40 9.10 -3.17
N MET A 492 12.44 10.01 -3.33
CA MET A 492 11.95 10.87 -2.25
C MET A 492 11.28 10.06 -1.14
N ALA A 493 10.46 9.06 -1.48
CA ALA A 493 9.88 8.13 -0.52
C ALA A 493 10.97 7.36 0.23
N LYS A 494 12.00 6.84 -0.47
CA LYS A 494 13.15 6.16 0.15
C LYS A 494 13.92 7.08 1.10
N LYS A 495 14.23 8.32 0.69
CA LYS A 495 14.96 9.32 1.47
C LYS A 495 14.20 9.74 2.75
N GLN A 496 12.89 9.96 2.61
CA GLN A 496 12.08 10.60 3.65
C GLN A 496 11.34 9.60 4.56
N GLY A 497 11.21 8.34 4.13
CA GLY A 497 10.55 7.26 4.86
C GLY A 497 9.16 7.66 5.33
N ARG A 498 8.84 7.38 6.60
CA ARG A 498 7.51 7.67 7.17
C ARG A 498 7.06 9.14 7.11
N ARG A 499 7.98 10.09 6.89
CA ARG A 499 7.66 11.53 6.84
C ARG A 499 6.68 11.89 5.72
N ILE A 500 6.60 11.08 4.66
CA ILE A 500 5.65 11.32 3.55
C ILE A 500 4.18 11.04 3.92
N PHE A 501 3.90 10.47 5.09
CA PHE A 501 2.54 10.17 5.58
C PHE A 501 2.13 11.03 6.80
N LEU A 502 3.07 11.74 7.43
CA LEU A 502 2.82 12.56 8.61
C LEU A 502 2.12 13.86 8.23
N GLU A 503 1.26 14.39 9.10
CA GLU A 503 0.48 15.62 8.85
C GLU A 503 1.30 16.80 8.31
N GLY A 504 2.46 17.06 8.93
CA GLY A 504 3.39 18.13 8.53
C GLY A 504 4.35 17.76 7.40
N GLY A 505 4.19 16.58 6.81
CA GLY A 505 4.96 16.03 5.71
C GLY A 505 6.47 16.02 5.94
N VAL A 506 7.22 16.22 4.86
CA VAL A 506 8.69 16.18 4.88
C VAL A 506 9.28 17.28 5.76
N ILE A 507 8.72 18.49 5.76
CA ILE A 507 9.28 19.63 6.52
C ILE A 507 8.79 19.76 7.97
N GLY A 508 7.77 19.00 8.39
CA GLY A 508 7.20 19.08 9.75
C GLY A 508 6.34 20.32 10.03
N LYS A 509 5.88 21.04 9.00
CA LYS A 509 5.04 22.24 9.10
C LYS A 509 3.60 21.85 9.44
N ARG A 510 3.10 22.20 10.63
CA ARG A 510 1.68 22.04 10.96
C ARG A 510 0.82 23.02 10.16
N LEU A 511 -0.29 22.53 9.63
CA LEU A 511 -1.30 23.33 8.91
C LEU A 511 -2.59 23.35 9.75
N ALA A 512 -3.33 24.45 9.69
CA ALA A 512 -4.57 24.61 10.45
C ALA A 512 -5.77 24.27 9.56
N TRP A 513 -6.26 23.04 9.67
CA TRP A 513 -7.44 22.56 8.95
C TRP A 513 -8.72 23.17 9.52
N LYS A 514 -9.66 23.55 8.64
CA LYS A 514 -10.98 24.07 9.02
C LYS A 514 -12.13 23.27 8.43
N GLY A 515 -11.92 22.64 7.27
CA GLY A 515 -12.88 21.72 6.69
C GLY A 515 -12.89 20.39 7.45
N GLY A 516 -14.09 19.87 7.67
CA GLY A 516 -14.32 18.62 8.38
C GLY A 516 -14.90 17.54 7.47
N ASP A 517 -15.70 16.66 8.05
CA ASP A 517 -16.29 15.52 7.35
C ASP A 517 -17.29 15.94 6.26
N ARG A 518 -18.00 17.06 6.45
CA ARG A 518 -18.97 17.56 5.46
C ARG A 518 -18.26 18.01 4.19
N GLU A 519 -17.23 18.83 4.32
CA GLU A 519 -16.46 19.37 3.20
C GLU A 519 -15.76 18.23 2.44
N PHE A 520 -15.19 17.28 3.19
CA PHE A 520 -14.61 16.07 2.61
C PHE A 520 -15.64 15.22 1.86
N GLN A 521 -16.84 14.99 2.42
CA GLN A 521 -17.90 14.21 1.75
C GLN A 521 -18.39 14.87 0.46
N LEU A 522 -18.56 16.20 0.44
CA LEU A 522 -18.95 16.94 -0.78
C LEU A 522 -17.90 16.81 -1.88
N TRP A 523 -16.61 16.90 -1.53
CA TRP A 523 -15.50 16.64 -2.44
C TRP A 523 -15.49 15.19 -2.93
N GLN A 524 -15.54 14.23 -2.02
CA GLN A 524 -15.51 12.80 -2.29
C GLN A 524 -16.62 12.36 -3.26
N GLN A 525 -17.81 12.96 -3.16
CA GLN A 525 -18.98 12.65 -3.98
C GLN A 525 -19.08 13.47 -5.28
N GLY A 526 -18.20 14.46 -5.50
CA GLY A 526 -18.31 15.40 -6.62
C GLY A 526 -19.61 16.21 -6.57
N GLN A 527 -19.84 16.87 -5.41
CA GLN A 527 -20.97 17.75 -5.12
C GLN A 527 -20.52 19.08 -4.49
N THR A 528 -19.32 19.55 -4.83
CA THR A 528 -18.76 20.82 -4.36
C THR A 528 -19.44 22.05 -4.97
N GLY A 529 -20.17 21.88 -6.06
CA GLY A 529 -20.73 22.97 -6.85
C GLY A 529 -19.71 23.61 -7.81
N PHE A 530 -18.48 23.10 -7.87
CA PHE A 530 -17.44 23.52 -8.82
C PHE A 530 -17.25 22.48 -9.93
N PRO A 531 -17.72 22.74 -11.17
CA PRO A 531 -17.82 21.72 -12.22
C PRO A 531 -16.54 20.94 -12.49
N LEU A 532 -15.37 21.57 -12.52
CA LEU A 532 -14.10 20.86 -12.74
C LEU A 532 -13.79 19.85 -11.64
N VAL A 533 -14.04 20.21 -10.39
CA VAL A 533 -13.79 19.34 -9.24
C VAL A 533 -14.79 18.18 -9.28
N ASP A 534 -16.07 18.49 -9.45
CA ASP A 534 -17.15 17.51 -9.42
C ASP A 534 -17.04 16.50 -10.58
N ALA A 535 -16.70 16.96 -11.79
CA ALA A 535 -16.46 16.09 -12.94
C ALA A 535 -15.29 15.11 -12.70
N ASN A 536 -14.17 15.58 -12.17
CA ASN A 536 -13.00 14.74 -11.88
C ASN A 536 -13.27 13.73 -10.77
N MET A 537 -13.92 14.14 -9.68
CA MET A 537 -14.24 13.23 -8.57
C MET A 537 -15.23 12.15 -9.00
N ARG A 538 -16.20 12.48 -9.88
CA ARG A 538 -17.11 11.50 -10.50
C ARG A 538 -16.41 10.60 -11.53
N GLU A 539 -15.47 11.11 -12.33
CA GLU A 539 -14.62 10.29 -13.21
C GLU A 539 -13.90 9.22 -12.39
N MET A 540 -13.21 9.61 -11.32
CA MET A 540 -12.43 8.68 -10.49
C MET A 540 -13.32 7.67 -9.76
N ALA A 541 -14.47 8.08 -9.23
CA ALA A 541 -15.42 7.16 -8.61
C ALA A 541 -16.02 6.14 -9.60
N THR A 542 -16.15 6.52 -10.88
CA THR A 542 -16.77 5.69 -11.94
C THR A 542 -15.75 4.81 -12.67
N THR A 543 -14.47 5.19 -12.70
CA THR A 543 -13.44 4.52 -13.52
C THR A 543 -12.24 3.99 -12.72
N GLY A 544 -12.00 4.50 -11.52
CA GLY A 544 -10.74 4.31 -10.81
C GLY A 544 -9.56 5.06 -11.44
N TRP A 545 -9.77 6.01 -12.35
CA TRP A 545 -8.70 6.82 -12.94
C TRP A 545 -9.05 8.31 -12.94
N MET A 546 -8.04 9.16 -13.01
CA MET A 546 -8.20 10.61 -13.17
C MET A 546 -7.00 11.18 -13.92
N SER A 547 -7.24 12.16 -14.79
CA SER A 547 -6.17 12.89 -15.48
C SER A 547 -5.23 13.62 -14.51
N ASN A 548 -3.95 13.77 -14.85
CA ASN A 548 -3.00 14.50 -13.98
C ASN A 548 -3.42 15.97 -13.74
N ARG A 549 -3.99 16.62 -14.76
CA ARG A 549 -4.58 17.98 -14.63
C ARG A 549 -5.74 17.98 -13.63
N GLY A 550 -6.58 16.95 -13.66
CA GLY A 550 -7.61 16.66 -12.68
C GLY A 550 -7.07 16.54 -11.26
N ARG A 551 -6.14 15.60 -11.03
CA ARG A 551 -5.53 15.31 -9.73
C ARG A 551 -4.96 16.57 -9.08
N GLN A 552 -4.24 17.38 -9.85
CA GLN A 552 -3.70 18.68 -9.40
C GLN A 552 -4.80 19.65 -8.93
N ASN A 553 -5.91 19.75 -9.67
CA ASN A 553 -7.01 20.65 -9.32
C ASN A 553 -7.79 20.16 -8.09
N VAL A 554 -8.18 18.88 -8.04
CA VAL A 554 -8.99 18.36 -6.92
C VAL A 554 -8.19 18.32 -5.62
N ALA A 555 -6.89 18.04 -5.67
CA ALA A 555 -6.01 18.08 -4.49
C ALA A 555 -5.83 19.52 -4.00
N SER A 556 -5.58 20.47 -4.90
CA SER A 556 -5.47 21.89 -4.55
C SER A 556 -6.76 22.41 -3.91
N PHE A 557 -7.91 22.07 -4.48
CA PHE A 557 -9.22 22.46 -3.95
C PHE A 557 -9.51 21.89 -2.55
N LEU A 558 -9.15 20.62 -2.31
CA LEU A 558 -9.32 20.00 -1.00
C LEU A 558 -8.49 20.71 0.10
N ILE A 559 -7.24 21.05 -0.23
CA ILE A 559 -6.27 21.59 0.71
C ILE A 559 -6.48 23.08 0.97
N TRP A 560 -6.72 23.87 -0.08
CA TRP A 560 -6.66 25.34 0.00
C TRP A 560 -8.04 25.99 0.11
N ASP A 561 -9.00 25.53 -0.70
CA ASP A 561 -10.37 26.07 -0.73
C ASP A 561 -11.24 25.45 0.37
N LEU A 562 -11.25 24.10 0.49
CA LEU A 562 -11.98 23.39 1.54
C LEU A 562 -11.26 23.32 2.89
N GLN A 563 -9.94 23.53 2.91
CA GLN A 563 -9.11 23.50 4.13
C GLN A 563 -9.23 22.19 4.91
N VAL A 564 -9.36 21.06 4.20
CA VAL A 564 -9.41 19.69 4.74
C VAL A 564 -8.01 19.09 4.75
N ASP A 565 -7.71 18.26 5.76
CA ASP A 565 -6.46 17.50 5.87
C ASP A 565 -6.16 16.71 4.60
N TRP A 566 -5.02 17.02 3.99
CA TRP A 566 -4.56 16.46 2.73
C TRP A 566 -4.45 14.92 2.76
N ARG A 567 -4.18 14.33 3.93
CA ARG A 567 -4.05 12.87 4.11
C ARG A 567 -5.34 12.14 3.74
N ARG A 568 -6.49 12.72 4.06
CA ARG A 568 -7.81 12.16 3.69
C ARG A 568 -8.00 12.07 2.17
N GLY A 569 -7.43 13.02 1.44
CA GLY A 569 -7.41 13.00 -0.03
C GLY A 569 -6.46 11.95 -0.57
N ALA A 570 -5.27 11.81 0.03
CA ALA A 570 -4.30 10.77 -0.29
C ALA A 570 -4.86 9.37 -0.05
N ASP A 571 -5.52 9.12 1.09
CA ASP A 571 -6.20 7.87 1.45
C ASP A 571 -7.35 7.54 0.47
N TRP A 572 -8.14 8.55 0.07
CA TRP A 572 -9.22 8.34 -0.90
C TRP A 572 -8.69 7.98 -2.29
N PHE A 573 -7.60 8.61 -2.70
CA PHE A 573 -6.87 8.26 -3.93
C PHE A 573 -6.26 6.86 -3.85
N GLU A 574 -5.65 6.51 -2.70
CA GLU A 574 -5.17 5.15 -2.41
C GLU A 574 -6.30 4.11 -2.53
N ARG A 575 -7.50 4.40 -2.03
CA ARG A 575 -8.64 3.50 -2.21
C ARG A 575 -9.08 3.39 -3.67
N CYS A 576 -9.19 4.50 -4.40
CA CYS A 576 -9.89 4.53 -5.69
C CYS A 576 -9.01 4.22 -6.91
N LEU A 577 -7.73 4.59 -6.91
CA LEU A 577 -6.92 4.62 -8.12
C LEU A 577 -6.49 3.23 -8.60
N LEU A 578 -6.76 2.92 -9.86
CA LEU A 578 -6.17 1.84 -10.64
C LEU A 578 -4.65 1.89 -10.65
N ASP A 579 -4.12 3.11 -10.77
CA ASP A 579 -2.69 3.41 -10.80
C ASP A 579 -2.14 3.91 -9.46
N TYR A 580 -2.73 3.46 -8.34
CA TYR A 580 -2.18 3.73 -7.03
C TYR A 580 -0.74 3.21 -6.94
N ASP A 581 0.16 4.15 -6.71
CA ASP A 581 1.57 3.93 -6.42
C ASP A 581 1.86 4.76 -5.17
N VAL A 582 2.31 4.11 -4.09
CA VAL A 582 2.47 4.75 -2.78
C VAL A 582 3.39 5.96 -2.85
N ALA A 583 4.55 5.83 -3.50
CA ALA A 583 5.50 6.91 -3.66
C ALA A 583 4.91 8.09 -4.45
N SER A 584 4.34 7.82 -5.64
CA SER A 584 3.79 8.86 -6.51
C SER A 584 2.55 9.53 -5.92
N ASN A 585 1.64 8.79 -5.28
CA ASN A 585 0.44 9.34 -4.67
C ASN A 585 0.82 10.27 -3.51
N TRP A 586 1.48 9.72 -2.49
CA TRP A 586 1.75 10.42 -1.24
C TRP A 586 2.69 11.61 -1.46
N CYS A 587 3.75 11.47 -2.25
CA CYS A 587 4.65 12.60 -2.52
C CYS A 587 4.01 13.70 -3.38
N ASN A 588 3.07 13.40 -4.29
CA ASN A 588 2.28 14.45 -4.98
C ASN A 588 1.36 15.19 -4.01
N TRP A 589 0.70 14.49 -3.08
CA TRP A 589 -0.16 15.12 -2.07
C TRP A 589 0.62 15.98 -1.07
N VAL A 590 1.76 15.50 -0.56
CA VAL A 590 2.70 16.28 0.27
C VAL A 590 3.21 17.52 -0.48
N ALA A 591 3.46 17.41 -1.79
CA ALA A 591 3.84 18.55 -2.64
C ALA A 591 2.67 19.53 -2.83
N ALA A 592 1.44 19.06 -3.04
CA ALA A 592 0.25 19.91 -3.15
C ALA A 592 -0.06 20.69 -1.85
N ALA A 593 0.37 20.17 -0.69
CA ALA A 593 0.22 20.77 0.63
C ALA A 593 1.33 21.75 1.05
N GLU A 594 2.33 22.06 0.20
CA GLU A 594 3.53 22.85 0.54
C GLU A 594 4.45 22.20 1.60
N LEU A 595 4.40 20.87 1.74
CA LEU A 595 5.11 20.15 2.79
C LEU A 595 6.42 19.48 2.34
N THR A 596 6.84 19.71 1.09
CA THR A 596 8.15 19.30 0.54
C THR A 596 9.24 20.37 0.66
N GLY A 597 8.89 21.61 1.05
CA GLY A 597 9.80 22.75 1.09
C GLY A 597 10.06 23.43 -0.27
N GLY A 598 9.47 22.91 -1.36
CA GLY A 598 9.48 23.53 -2.68
C GLY A 598 8.37 24.57 -2.89
N ARG A 599 8.41 25.26 -4.05
CA ARG A 599 7.33 26.14 -4.50
C ARG A 599 6.10 25.33 -4.92
N VAL A 600 4.91 25.77 -4.54
CA VAL A 600 3.64 25.11 -4.88
C VAL A 600 2.79 25.96 -5.81
N ASN A 601 2.08 25.29 -6.71
CA ASN A 601 1.03 25.89 -7.52
C ASN A 601 -0.30 25.66 -6.80
N ARG A 602 -0.93 26.73 -6.32
CA ARG A 602 -2.35 26.71 -5.97
C ARG A 602 -3.16 26.93 -7.24
N PHE A 603 -4.22 26.17 -7.46
CA PHE A 603 -4.97 26.17 -8.72
C PHE A 603 -6.35 26.82 -8.58
N ASN A 604 -6.56 27.97 -9.24
CA ASN A 604 -7.91 28.52 -9.41
C ASN A 604 -8.70 27.60 -10.35
N VAL A 605 -9.58 26.77 -9.78
CA VAL A 605 -10.28 25.70 -10.50
C VAL A 605 -11.16 26.20 -11.65
N VAL A 606 -11.74 27.41 -11.55
CA VAL A 606 -12.53 28.02 -12.63
C VAL A 606 -11.64 28.41 -13.81
N LYS A 607 -10.50 29.06 -13.54
CA LYS A 607 -9.50 29.42 -14.57
C LYS A 607 -8.93 28.19 -15.25
N GLN A 608 -8.66 27.13 -14.48
CA GLN A 608 -8.20 25.84 -15.00
C GLN A 608 -9.29 25.16 -15.85
N SER A 609 -10.56 25.24 -15.44
CA SER A 609 -11.68 24.65 -16.17
C SER A 609 -11.81 25.27 -17.57
N ARG A 610 -11.84 26.61 -17.64
CA ARG A 610 -11.84 27.35 -18.92
C ARG A 610 -10.60 27.11 -19.77
N GLN A 611 -9.43 26.92 -19.14
CA GLN A 611 -8.17 26.73 -19.87
C GLN A 611 -8.03 25.34 -20.50
N TYR A 612 -8.51 24.29 -19.83
CA TYR A 612 -8.27 22.90 -20.23
C TYR A 612 -9.52 22.16 -20.75
N ASP A 613 -10.68 22.79 -20.68
CA ASP A 613 -11.94 22.31 -21.26
C ASP A 613 -12.79 23.49 -21.78
N PRO A 614 -12.27 24.36 -22.68
CA PRO A 614 -12.90 25.66 -23.01
C PRO A 614 -14.35 25.58 -23.52
N GLU A 615 -14.71 24.48 -24.18
CA GLU A 615 -16.08 24.24 -24.66
C GLU A 615 -16.97 23.55 -23.60
N GLY A 616 -16.38 22.98 -22.55
CA GLY A 616 -17.06 22.21 -21.49
C GLY A 616 -17.35 20.74 -21.85
N GLU A 617 -16.68 20.15 -22.83
CA GLU A 617 -16.93 18.77 -23.27
C GLU A 617 -16.69 17.74 -22.16
N TYR A 618 -15.59 17.90 -21.41
CA TYR A 618 -15.28 17.05 -20.27
C TYR A 618 -16.30 17.24 -19.15
N LEU A 619 -16.72 18.48 -18.89
CA LEU A 619 -17.81 18.75 -17.93
C LEU A 619 -19.13 18.07 -18.35
N ARG A 620 -19.57 18.19 -19.61
CA ARG A 620 -20.83 17.54 -20.10
C ARG A 620 -20.78 16.01 -20.07
N ARG A 621 -19.58 15.41 -20.11
CA ARG A 621 -19.38 13.96 -20.04
C ARG A 621 -19.66 13.38 -18.65
N TRP A 622 -19.30 14.12 -17.60
CA TRP A 622 -19.33 13.68 -16.20
C TRP A 622 -20.41 14.36 -15.34
N LEU A 623 -20.91 15.51 -15.79
CA LEU A 623 -22.01 16.27 -15.19
C LEU A 623 -23.16 16.34 -16.20
N PRO A 624 -23.91 15.24 -16.44
CA PRO A 624 -25.02 15.21 -17.39
C PRO A 624 -26.10 16.25 -17.08
N GLU A 625 -26.26 16.65 -15.81
CA GLU A 625 -27.17 17.71 -15.38
C GLU A 625 -26.77 19.12 -15.88
N LEU A 626 -25.52 19.30 -16.33
CA LEU A 626 -25.01 20.54 -16.94
C LEU A 626 -24.91 20.46 -18.48
N ARG A 627 -25.34 19.35 -19.10
CA ARG A 627 -25.15 19.11 -20.54
C ARG A 627 -25.68 20.22 -21.45
N GLU A 628 -26.87 20.72 -21.14
CA GLU A 628 -27.55 21.76 -21.93
C GLU A 628 -27.06 23.19 -21.63
N LEU A 629 -26.02 23.36 -20.80
CA LEU A 629 -25.44 24.68 -20.57
C LEU A 629 -24.49 25.10 -21.71
N PRO A 630 -24.60 26.34 -22.23
CA PRO A 630 -23.59 26.92 -23.12
C PRO A 630 -22.22 26.98 -22.45
N ALA A 631 -21.15 26.91 -23.25
CA ALA A 631 -19.76 26.95 -22.79
C ALA A 631 -19.44 28.18 -21.91
N GLU A 632 -20.07 29.33 -22.18
CA GLU A 632 -19.99 30.54 -21.37
C GLU A 632 -20.32 30.30 -19.87
N TRP A 633 -21.32 29.47 -19.60
CA TRP A 633 -21.92 29.28 -18.26
C TRP A 633 -21.54 27.96 -17.60
N ILE A 634 -21.14 26.94 -18.35
CA ILE A 634 -20.88 25.60 -17.82
C ILE A 634 -19.75 25.54 -16.78
N HIS A 635 -18.80 26.48 -16.83
CA HIS A 635 -17.70 26.61 -15.86
C HIS A 635 -18.07 27.32 -14.56
N GLU A 636 -19.10 28.17 -14.59
CA GLU A 636 -19.58 28.96 -13.45
C GLU A 636 -21.13 28.99 -13.44
N PRO A 637 -21.80 27.83 -13.33
CA PRO A 637 -23.26 27.71 -13.52
C PRO A 637 -24.07 28.59 -12.55
N TRP A 638 -23.50 28.93 -11.40
CA TRP A 638 -24.08 29.82 -10.38
C TRP A 638 -24.19 31.28 -10.82
N ARG A 639 -23.49 31.73 -11.88
CA ARG A 639 -23.55 33.13 -12.35
C ARG A 639 -24.75 33.44 -13.25
N ARG A 640 -25.44 32.41 -13.76
CA ARG A 640 -26.54 32.61 -14.72
C ARG A 640 -27.81 33.04 -14.00
N GLU A 641 -28.32 34.22 -14.33
CA GLU A 641 -29.58 34.71 -13.77
C GLU A 641 -30.76 33.79 -14.15
N GLY A 642 -31.70 33.61 -13.22
CA GLY A 642 -32.85 32.73 -13.38
C GLY A 642 -32.56 31.22 -13.28
N SER A 643 -31.30 30.77 -13.36
CA SER A 643 -30.99 29.35 -13.22
C SER A 643 -30.90 28.91 -11.76
N LYS A 644 -32.06 28.63 -11.16
CA LYS A 644 -32.16 27.46 -10.28
C LYS A 644 -31.96 26.22 -11.15
N LEU A 645 -30.70 25.86 -11.42
CA LEU A 645 -30.33 24.51 -11.88
C LEU A 645 -30.65 23.56 -10.73
N SER A 646 -31.92 23.15 -10.63
CA SER A 646 -32.45 22.39 -9.48
C SER A 646 -31.81 21.02 -9.27
N ALA A 647 -30.96 20.58 -10.21
CA ALA A 647 -30.25 19.32 -10.21
C ALA A 647 -28.74 19.43 -9.90
N TYR A 648 -28.16 20.64 -9.80
CA TYR A 648 -26.72 20.82 -9.55
C TYR A 648 -26.49 21.65 -8.26
N PRO A 649 -25.56 21.23 -7.36
CA PRO A 649 -25.37 21.90 -6.07
C PRO A 649 -24.82 23.33 -6.21
N PRO A 650 -25.17 24.24 -5.28
CA PRO A 650 -24.51 25.54 -5.18
C PRO A 650 -23.05 25.37 -4.71
N PRO A 651 -22.16 26.34 -5.03
CA PRO A 651 -20.79 26.37 -4.51
C PRO A 651 -20.72 26.18 -2.99
N CYS A 652 -19.95 25.19 -2.54
CA CYS A 652 -19.80 24.85 -1.12
C CYS A 652 -18.82 25.75 -0.35
N VAL A 653 -18.04 26.57 -1.06
CA VAL A 653 -17.17 27.62 -0.51
C VAL A 653 -17.57 29.00 -1.04
N PRO A 654 -17.28 30.10 -0.33
CA PRO A 654 -17.56 31.45 -0.81
C PRO A 654 -16.90 31.72 -2.16
N LEU A 655 -17.62 32.40 -3.06
CA LEU A 655 -17.14 32.82 -4.38
C LEU A 655 -16.22 34.05 -4.33
N GLU A 656 -15.56 34.30 -3.20
CA GLU A 656 -14.67 35.43 -3.05
C GLU A 656 -13.49 35.28 -4.01
N ALA A 657 -13.28 36.28 -4.86
CA ALA A 657 -12.10 36.32 -5.72
C ALA A 657 -10.87 36.39 -4.82
N PRO A 658 -9.97 35.39 -4.85
CA PRO A 658 -8.68 35.56 -4.22
C PRO A 658 -7.97 36.72 -4.91
N LYS A 659 -7.22 37.53 -4.16
CA LYS A 659 -6.40 38.57 -4.78
C LYS A 659 -5.40 37.90 -5.73
N ASP A 660 -5.28 38.39 -6.96
CA ASP A 660 -4.34 37.85 -7.96
C ASP A 660 -2.88 37.77 -7.44
N SER A 661 -2.54 38.53 -6.40
CA SER A 661 -1.27 38.46 -5.66
C SER A 661 -0.99 37.12 -4.98
N GLU A 662 -1.96 36.22 -4.83
CA GLU A 662 -1.78 34.90 -4.20
C GLU A 662 -1.72 33.73 -5.22
N TRP A 663 -1.97 33.98 -6.51
CA TRP A 663 -2.17 32.94 -7.54
C TRP A 663 -1.32 33.19 -8.77
N GLU A 664 -0.04 32.85 -8.67
CA GLU A 664 0.86 32.91 -9.83
C GLU A 664 0.51 31.85 -10.90
N PRO A 665 0.72 32.17 -12.19
CA PRO A 665 0.51 31.21 -13.27
C PRO A 665 1.51 30.06 -13.16
N GLY A 666 0.99 28.84 -12.99
CA GLY A 666 1.80 27.62 -13.01
C GLY A 666 2.65 27.54 -14.28
N ILE A 667 3.97 27.49 -14.08
CA ILE A 667 5.07 27.41 -15.06
C ILE A 667 4.69 27.90 -16.48
N GLN A 668 4.76 29.21 -16.71
CA GLN A 668 4.95 29.71 -18.09
C GLN A 668 6.35 29.34 -18.58
N ILE A 669 6.43 28.27 -19.37
CA ILE A 669 7.64 27.91 -20.10
C ILE A 669 7.73 28.86 -21.29
N ARG A 670 8.67 29.81 -21.24
CA ARG A 670 9.03 30.59 -22.43
C ARG A 670 9.52 29.61 -23.50
N PRO A 671 9.11 29.75 -24.77
CA PRO A 671 9.79 29.04 -25.84
C PRO A 671 11.26 29.46 -25.79
N HIS A 672 12.17 28.47 -25.69
CA HIS A 672 13.58 28.75 -25.93
C HIS A 672 13.70 29.23 -27.38
N GLY A 673 14.33 30.39 -27.56
CA GLY A 673 14.55 30.96 -28.88
C GLY A 673 15.48 30.09 -29.72
N SER A 674 15.21 30.10 -31.02
CA SER A 674 16.11 29.88 -32.17
C SER A 674 17.54 29.45 -31.86
#